data_AF-A0A1H8B1Y4-F1
#
_entry.id   AF-A0A1H8B1Y4-F1
#
_cell.length_a   1.000
_cell.length_b   1.000
_cell.length_c   1.000
_cell.angle_alpha   90.00
_cell.angle_beta   90.00
_cell.angle_gamma   90.00
#
_symmetry.space_group_name_H-M   'P 1'
#
loop_
_entity.id
_entity.type
_entity.pdbx_description
1 polymer ?
#
loop_
_entity_poly.entity_id
_entity_poly.type
_entity_poly.pdbx_seq_one_letter_code
_entity_poly.pdbx_strand_id
1 'polypeptide(L)'
;MGRPPTTGRGPLTDRPETPHDLPHLTRPLALTRWGLVAERATRAFWPVWTVAFVILAPLMFGWQDRMSLEVFWGFVGLGGVGLAATVVWGLRQFNWPTTADAVARLDATLPGRPIAAVADTQAIGAGDPASQAVWAAHLARMRRATQGARPVAPDLRVSDRDPYGLRFTALLFFVVALLFGSVLRVGSVTDIARGGIGGTLATGPTWEGWIAPPAYTGRPMLYLNDLAPGPLAVPAGSAVTLRLYGEVGALSVAETVSGRTDDAVPVSETEQAFAVTTAGRIAIDGPNGAVWEILILPDAAPEVDLTAPITADAMGELSQPFGAADDYGIESGTAVIALDLAAVDRRYGLAADPRKIEPVTLDLPMPFGGDRADFEQVLVDNLSLHPLANMPVTLTLSVTDAAGQTGTSTTESIVLPGRRFFQPVARAIVEQRRDLMWSQTNTTRVVQVLRAVSYAPETLFGNQGSYLRLRTIIRRLDATRATGMTPEVEAEIVQALWDLALQLEEGTLADARARLERAQERLAEAMRNGASEAEIAELMQELREATQDYMQMLADQMEPGQDGTDQPQMSENEMELSGDELQALMDRIEELMQEGRMAEAQALMEQLNALLENMRITEGQPGSGGPQTPGQQSMEDLADTLREQQELSDEAFREMQEQGQQGQPGQQPGQQPGEQPGQGQQPGQQPGQQGQVQQPGQRQQPGQQGQGQQPGQQPGDQPGGAGEGEGQDGAGTGESLAERQQGLRDELARQRGALPGLPGDAGDAARRSLDQAEGAMDQAEQALRQGDNGRAIDQQAEAMDALRNGMRAIGEALAQNEQPQPGENQGAGEGPTGQVQPSRRDPLGRELGGAGQYGTDENLLQGEDVYRRAEELLGEIRRRSAEQSRPQVERDYLDRLLDRF
;
A
#
# COMPACT_ATOMS: atom_id res chain seq x y z
N MET A 1 -9.46 37.32 100.61
CA MET A 1 -8.24 36.89 99.87
C MET A 1 -8.65 36.77 98.41
N GLY A 2 -8.25 37.58 97.44
CA GLY A 2 -7.11 38.48 97.35
C GLY A 2 -6.33 38.13 96.08
N ARG A 3 -6.64 38.77 94.94
CA ARG A 3 -5.68 39.46 94.05
C ARG A 3 -6.36 40.03 92.79
N PRO A 4 -5.86 41.14 92.24
CA PRO A 4 -6.57 42.07 91.35
C PRO A 4 -6.22 41.87 89.86
N PRO A 5 -6.93 42.57 88.94
CA PRO A 5 -6.53 42.64 87.53
C PRO A 5 -5.16 43.32 87.37
N THR A 6 -4.28 42.72 86.58
CA THR A 6 -2.98 43.29 86.24
C THR A 6 -3.15 44.52 85.34
N THR A 7 -3.03 45.66 85.99
CA THR A 7 -2.42 46.92 85.55
C THR A 7 -1.62 46.92 84.24
N GLY A 8 -2.08 47.78 83.34
CA GLY A 8 -1.30 48.74 82.53
C GLY A 8 0.15 48.44 82.17
N ARG A 9 0.39 48.21 80.87
CA ARG A 9 1.54 48.84 80.22
C ARG A 9 1.18 50.29 79.93
N GLY A 10 1.96 51.21 80.52
CA GLY A 10 1.89 52.65 80.28
C GLY A 10 2.18 53.04 78.82
N PRO A 11 2.12 54.35 78.52
CA PRO A 11 2.10 54.86 77.15
C PRO A 11 3.34 54.39 76.40
N LEU A 12 3.12 53.74 75.25
CA LEU A 12 4.17 53.58 74.26
C LEU A 12 4.64 54.99 73.93
N THR A 13 5.86 55.28 74.36
CA THR A 13 6.58 56.53 74.11
C THR A 13 6.40 56.95 72.65
N ASP A 14 5.98 58.20 72.44
CA ASP A 14 5.93 58.95 71.18
C ASP A 14 7.28 58.86 70.44
N ARG A 15 7.50 57.77 69.72
CA ARG A 15 8.51 57.72 68.68
C ARG A 15 7.81 57.43 67.38
N PRO A 16 7.96 58.29 66.35
CA PRO A 16 7.44 57.98 65.03
C PRO A 16 8.01 56.63 64.59
N GLU A 17 7.14 55.72 64.17
CA GLU A 17 7.55 54.44 63.62
C GLU A 17 8.27 54.69 62.30
N THR A 18 9.49 54.19 62.18
CA THR A 18 10.22 54.27 60.92
C THR A 18 9.74 53.14 59.99
N PRO A 19 9.85 53.30 58.66
CA PRO A 19 9.53 52.22 57.72
C PRO A 19 10.29 50.90 57.99
N HIS A 20 11.40 50.95 58.74
CA HIS A 20 12.16 49.78 59.17
C HIS A 20 11.49 48.98 60.30
N ASP A 21 10.55 49.58 61.02
CA ASP A 21 9.81 48.94 62.12
C ASP A 21 8.62 48.08 61.60
N LEU A 22 8.33 48.13 60.29
CA LEU A 22 7.26 47.38 59.62
C LEU A 22 7.87 46.25 58.77
N PRO A 23 7.94 45.00 59.27
CA PRO A 23 8.67 43.91 58.62
C PRO A 23 8.12 43.55 57.23
N HIS A 24 6.81 43.74 56.99
CA HIS A 24 6.17 43.47 55.68
C HIS A 24 6.60 44.44 54.58
N LEU A 25 7.16 45.61 54.92
CA LEU A 25 7.62 46.62 53.96
C LEU A 25 9.08 46.43 53.52
N THR A 26 9.86 45.61 54.23
CA THR A 26 11.30 45.40 53.95
C THR A 26 11.57 44.92 52.51
N ARG A 27 10.85 43.88 52.07
CA ARG A 27 11.00 43.31 50.72
C ARG A 27 10.44 44.25 49.63
N PRO A 28 9.22 44.83 49.75
CA PRO A 28 8.74 45.83 48.81
C PRO A 28 9.65 47.06 48.65
N LEU A 29 10.22 47.57 49.74
CA LEU A 29 11.14 48.70 49.70
C LEU A 29 12.48 48.34 49.05
N ALA A 30 13.05 47.17 49.37
CA ALA A 30 14.28 46.70 48.75
C ALA A 30 14.12 46.52 47.23
N LEU A 31 13.03 45.87 46.80
CA LEU A 31 12.74 45.66 45.37
C LEU A 31 12.46 46.99 44.64
N THR A 32 11.73 47.91 45.26
CA THR A 32 11.48 49.25 44.70
C THR A 32 12.78 50.04 44.57
N ARG A 33 13.69 49.92 45.55
CA ARG A 33 15.02 50.55 45.49
C ARG A 33 15.89 49.96 44.39
N TRP A 34 15.91 48.63 44.23
CA TRP A 34 16.59 47.97 43.10
C TRP A 34 16.00 48.38 41.75
N GLY A 35 14.67 48.54 41.67
CA GLY A 35 14.00 49.10 40.50
C GLY A 35 14.49 50.52 40.17
N LEU A 36 14.56 51.41 41.17
CA LEU A 36 15.10 52.77 40.99
C LEU A 36 16.57 52.78 40.56
N VAL A 37 17.39 51.83 41.04
CA VAL A 37 18.78 51.66 40.56
C VAL A 37 18.78 51.32 39.07
N ALA A 38 17.98 50.32 38.66
CA ALA A 38 17.89 49.90 37.26
C ALA A 38 17.37 51.04 36.35
N GLU A 39 16.36 51.78 36.78
CA GLU A 39 15.82 52.94 36.07
C GLU A 39 16.87 54.04 35.89
N ARG A 40 17.57 54.44 36.96
CA ARG A 40 18.60 55.49 36.89
C ARG A 40 19.82 55.02 36.10
N ALA A 41 20.22 53.75 36.23
CA ALA A 41 21.33 53.18 35.46
C ALA A 41 20.99 53.16 33.95
N THR A 42 19.79 52.69 33.59
CA THR A 42 19.35 52.66 32.20
C THR A 42 19.29 54.07 31.59
N ARG A 43 18.80 55.06 32.34
CA ARG A 43 18.73 56.46 31.88
C ARG A 43 20.09 57.17 31.84
N ALA A 44 21.05 56.77 32.66
CA ALA A 44 22.38 57.39 32.72
C ALA A 44 23.40 56.72 31.77
N PHE A 45 23.27 55.42 31.50
CA PHE A 45 24.25 54.68 30.70
C PHE A 45 23.76 54.31 29.30
N TRP A 46 22.58 54.75 28.87
CA TRP A 46 22.09 54.46 27.51
C TRP A 46 23.05 54.88 26.38
N PRO A 47 23.79 56.02 26.43
CA PRO A 47 24.71 56.37 25.35
C PRO A 47 25.94 55.47 25.29
N VAL A 48 26.34 54.88 26.43
CA VAL A 48 27.49 53.96 26.50
C VAL A 48 27.22 52.73 25.65
N TRP A 49 26.04 52.13 25.80
CA TRP A 49 25.64 50.97 25.01
C TRP A 49 25.51 51.30 23.52
N THR A 50 24.94 52.47 23.19
CA THR A 50 24.85 52.94 21.79
C THR A 50 26.22 53.08 21.15
N VAL A 51 27.17 53.75 21.81
CA VAL A 51 28.55 53.91 21.30
C VAL A 51 29.27 52.57 21.21
N ALA A 52 29.11 51.68 22.21
CA ALA A 52 29.68 50.34 22.17
C ALA A 52 29.21 49.54 20.95
N PHE A 53 27.90 49.57 20.64
CA PHE A 53 27.36 48.88 19.46
C PHE A 53 27.84 49.50 18.14
N VAL A 54 27.96 50.82 18.06
CA VAL A 54 28.51 51.51 16.87
C VAL A 54 29.99 51.14 16.64
N ILE A 55 30.75 50.87 17.70
CA ILE A 55 32.15 50.41 17.58
C ILE A 55 32.20 48.93 17.20
N LEU A 56 31.40 48.08 17.86
CA LEU A 56 31.45 46.63 17.67
C LEU A 56 30.93 46.18 16.31
N ALA A 57 29.86 46.79 15.80
CA ALA A 57 29.23 46.33 14.56
C ALA A 57 30.18 46.36 13.34
N PRO A 58 30.92 47.46 13.04
CA PRO A 58 31.90 47.48 11.96
C PRO A 58 33.05 46.48 12.14
N LEU A 59 33.50 46.26 13.38
CA LEU A 59 34.57 45.31 13.70
C LEU A 59 34.15 43.86 13.43
N MET A 60 32.90 43.52 13.75
CA MET A 60 32.33 42.19 13.47
C MET A 60 32.11 41.95 11.97
N PHE A 61 31.88 43.01 11.19
CA PHE A 61 31.82 42.94 9.72
C PHE A 61 33.19 42.89 9.04
N GLY A 62 34.29 43.01 9.77
CA GLY A 62 35.63 42.99 9.18
C GLY A 62 36.00 44.28 8.44
N TRP A 63 35.44 45.43 8.83
CA TRP A 63 35.80 46.72 8.21
C TRP A 63 37.28 47.07 8.42
N GLN A 64 37.87 46.60 9.51
CA GLN A 64 39.30 46.72 9.81
C GLN A 64 40.20 46.09 8.74
N ASP A 65 39.72 45.05 8.04
CA ASP A 65 40.51 44.35 7.02
C ASP A 65 40.57 45.13 5.69
N ARG A 66 39.68 46.13 5.50
CA ARG A 66 39.57 46.93 4.26
C ARG A 66 40.01 48.38 4.41
N MET A 67 40.29 48.84 5.62
CA MET A 67 40.69 50.22 5.89
C MET A 67 42.21 50.34 6.05
N SER A 68 42.77 51.50 5.74
CA SER A 68 44.17 51.77 6.04
C SER A 68 44.39 51.79 7.56
N LEU A 69 45.62 51.50 7.98
CA LEU A 69 45.98 51.42 9.40
C LEU A 69 45.72 52.76 10.12
N GLU A 70 45.93 53.90 9.46
CA GLU A 70 45.68 55.23 10.02
C GLU A 70 44.18 55.49 10.25
N VAL A 71 43.34 55.09 9.30
CA VAL A 71 41.88 55.23 9.41
C VAL A 71 41.33 54.31 10.50
N PHE A 72 41.84 53.09 10.59
CA PHE A 72 41.47 52.13 11.63
C PHE A 72 41.81 52.66 13.03
N TRP A 73 43.05 53.10 13.27
CA TRP A 73 43.43 53.68 14.56
C TRP A 73 42.71 55.02 14.85
N GLY A 74 42.39 55.79 13.81
CA GLY A 74 41.52 56.96 13.94
C GLY A 74 40.11 56.59 14.44
N PHE A 75 39.50 55.55 13.87
CA PHE A 75 38.20 55.04 14.29
C PHE A 75 38.23 54.46 15.72
N VAL A 76 39.23 53.65 16.05
CA VAL A 76 39.41 53.07 17.40
C VAL A 76 39.67 54.17 18.43
N GLY A 77 40.53 55.15 18.10
CA GLY A 77 40.83 56.29 18.98
C GLY A 77 39.61 57.16 19.22
N LEU A 78 38.87 57.53 18.16
CA LEU A 78 37.64 58.33 18.28
C LEU A 78 36.55 57.57 19.03
N GLY A 79 36.37 56.28 18.74
CA GLY A 79 35.44 55.39 19.44
C GLY A 79 35.78 55.27 20.93
N GLY A 80 37.06 55.09 21.26
CA GLY A 80 37.54 55.03 22.64
C GLY A 80 37.30 56.33 23.41
N VAL A 81 37.56 57.49 22.80
CA VAL A 81 37.27 58.80 23.40
C VAL A 81 35.75 58.99 23.59
N GLY A 82 34.93 58.62 22.61
CA GLY A 82 33.48 58.67 22.70
C GLY A 82 32.92 57.76 23.80
N LEU A 83 33.46 56.55 23.94
CA LEU A 83 33.09 55.61 24.99
C LEU A 83 33.48 56.15 26.37
N ALA A 84 34.70 56.68 26.52
CA ALA A 84 35.14 57.30 27.77
C ALA A 84 34.28 58.51 28.15
N ALA A 85 33.94 59.38 27.19
CA ALA A 85 33.10 60.55 27.41
C ALA A 85 31.68 60.16 27.86
N THR A 86 31.08 59.14 27.23
CA THR A 86 29.74 58.65 27.60
C THR A 86 29.73 57.93 28.95
N VAL A 87 30.80 57.22 29.31
CA VAL A 87 30.96 56.61 30.65
C VAL A 87 31.07 57.70 31.72
N VAL A 88 31.91 58.73 31.49
CA VAL A 88 32.03 59.87 32.42
C VAL A 88 30.69 60.61 32.55
N TRP A 89 29.98 60.80 31.44
CA TRP A 89 28.64 61.40 31.46
C TRP A 89 27.66 60.55 32.28
N GLY A 90 27.64 59.22 32.08
CA GLY A 90 26.79 58.31 32.83
C GLY A 90 27.09 58.32 34.33
N LEU A 91 28.37 58.29 34.71
CA LEU A 91 28.78 58.41 36.11
C LEU A 91 28.38 59.75 36.74
N ARG A 92 28.42 60.86 35.98
CA ARG A 92 27.99 62.18 36.46
C ARG A 92 26.49 62.33 36.59
N GLN A 93 25.71 61.64 35.76
CA GLN A 93 24.24 61.68 35.78
C GLN A 93 23.63 60.63 36.72
N PHE A 94 24.41 59.61 37.10
CA PHE A 94 23.93 58.53 37.95
C PHE A 94 23.91 58.96 39.42
N ASN A 95 22.69 59.23 39.90
CA ASN A 95 22.45 59.53 41.31
C ASN A 95 22.00 58.26 42.05
N TRP A 96 22.71 57.87 43.10
CA TRP A 96 22.34 56.68 43.87
C TRP A 96 20.98 56.88 44.57
N PRO A 97 19.98 55.99 44.38
CA PRO A 97 18.68 56.14 45.02
C PRO A 97 18.78 55.94 46.53
N THR A 98 18.24 56.90 47.27
CA THR A 98 18.19 56.85 48.73
C THR A 98 17.07 55.93 49.18
N THR A 99 17.11 55.49 50.44
CA THR A 99 15.99 54.75 51.04
C THR A 99 14.72 55.61 51.09
N ALA A 100 14.85 56.92 51.26
CA ALA A 100 13.75 57.87 51.20
C ALA A 100 13.08 57.92 49.82
N ASP A 101 13.86 57.84 48.72
CA ASP A 101 13.31 57.80 47.36
C ASP A 101 12.44 56.55 47.13
N ALA A 102 12.87 55.40 47.66
CA ALA A 102 12.12 54.15 47.55
C ALA A 102 10.84 54.18 48.39
N VAL A 103 10.89 54.76 49.59
CA VAL A 103 9.71 54.98 50.44
C VAL A 103 8.73 55.92 49.75
N ALA A 104 9.19 57.08 49.27
CA ALA A 104 8.33 58.05 48.60
C ALA A 104 7.68 57.48 47.34
N ARG A 105 8.41 56.66 46.57
CA ARG A 105 7.90 56.00 45.35
C ARG A 105 6.85 54.94 45.68
N LEU A 106 7.11 54.09 46.68
CA LEU A 106 6.18 53.06 47.13
C LEU A 106 4.91 53.69 47.72
N ASP A 107 5.07 54.71 48.55
CA ASP A 107 3.98 55.38 49.23
C ASP A 107 3.06 56.16 48.29
N ALA A 108 3.63 56.74 47.22
CA ALA A 108 2.86 57.40 46.17
C ALA A 108 1.89 56.47 45.41
N THR A 109 2.09 55.15 45.48
CA THR A 109 1.18 54.17 44.86
C THR A 109 -0.01 53.79 45.75
N LEU A 110 0.04 54.16 47.03
CA LEU A 110 -1.01 53.86 48.00
C LEU A 110 -1.90 55.10 48.20
N PRO A 111 -3.23 54.94 48.24
CA PRO A 111 -4.15 56.06 48.44
C PRO A 111 -3.91 56.69 49.82
N GLY A 112 -3.65 58.00 49.84
CA GLY A 112 -3.46 58.76 51.07
C GLY A 112 -2.06 58.69 51.69
N ARG A 113 -1.06 58.12 51.01
CA ARG A 113 0.35 58.06 51.45
C ARG A 113 0.53 57.51 52.89
N PRO A 114 0.04 56.29 53.16
CA PRO A 114 0.00 55.70 54.49
C PRO A 114 1.37 55.44 55.12
N ILE A 115 2.45 55.25 54.34
CA ILE A 115 3.80 55.03 54.87
C ILE A 115 4.36 56.33 55.45
N ALA A 116 4.17 57.46 54.76
CA ALA A 116 4.50 58.77 55.30
C ALA A 116 3.60 59.12 56.51
N ALA A 117 2.31 58.80 56.46
CA ALA A 117 1.37 59.10 57.54
C ALA A 117 1.67 58.32 58.84
N VAL A 118 2.19 57.09 58.76
CA VAL A 118 2.60 56.30 59.95
C VAL A 118 3.91 56.81 60.56
N ALA A 119 4.79 57.38 59.73
CA ALA A 119 6.02 58.05 60.18
C ALA A 119 5.78 59.49 60.66
N ASP A 120 4.55 60.01 60.55
CA ASP A 120 4.20 61.38 60.90
C ASP A 120 3.83 61.50 62.39
N THR A 121 3.94 62.72 62.92
CA THR A 121 3.64 63.05 64.33
C THR A 121 2.53 64.09 64.41
N GLN A 122 1.62 63.94 65.38
CA GLN A 122 0.48 64.83 65.53
C GLN A 122 0.92 66.28 65.88
N ALA A 123 0.69 67.23 64.97
CA ALA A 123 1.08 68.62 65.17
C ALA A 123 0.13 69.44 66.08
N ILE A 124 -1.18 69.10 66.12
CA ILE A 124 -2.22 69.86 66.85
C ILE A 124 -3.04 68.90 67.73
N GLY A 125 -3.29 69.27 68.99
CA GLY A 125 -4.10 68.47 69.91
C GLY A 125 -3.32 67.39 70.68
N ALA A 126 -1.98 67.47 70.70
CA ALA A 126 -1.10 66.51 71.38
C ALA A 126 -1.29 66.42 72.91
N GLY A 127 -2.05 67.34 73.53
CA GLY A 127 -2.42 67.29 74.96
C GLY A 127 -3.89 66.96 75.24
N ASP A 128 -4.71 66.74 74.22
CA ASP A 128 -6.14 66.42 74.36
C ASP A 128 -6.39 64.91 74.13
N PRO A 129 -6.88 64.17 75.14
CA PRO A 129 -7.16 62.73 75.03
C PRO A 129 -8.11 62.37 73.88
N ALA A 130 -9.09 63.24 73.55
CA ALA A 130 -10.03 62.96 72.47
C ALA A 130 -9.36 63.06 71.09
N SER A 131 -8.55 64.10 70.87
CA SER A 131 -7.75 64.28 69.65
C SER A 131 -6.71 63.17 69.47
N GLN A 132 -6.03 62.75 70.53
CA GLN A 132 -5.10 61.61 70.50
C GLN A 132 -5.80 60.29 70.12
N ALA A 133 -7.02 60.05 70.61
CA ALA A 133 -7.78 58.84 70.28
C ALA A 133 -8.15 58.79 68.77
N VAL A 134 -8.52 59.92 68.18
CA VAL A 134 -8.80 60.02 66.74
C VAL A 134 -7.52 59.83 65.91
N TRP A 135 -6.40 60.41 66.34
CA TRP A 135 -5.10 60.23 65.69
C TRP A 135 -4.64 58.76 65.75
N ALA A 136 -4.77 58.11 66.91
CA ALA A 136 -4.46 56.68 67.05
C ALA A 136 -5.34 55.79 66.15
N ALA A 137 -6.64 56.13 66.01
CA ALA A 137 -7.53 55.43 65.09
C ALA A 137 -7.17 55.68 63.60
N HIS A 138 -6.67 56.88 63.26
CA HIS A 138 -6.14 57.18 61.93
C HIS A 138 -4.86 56.39 61.64
N LEU A 139 -3.87 56.40 62.54
CA LEU A 139 -2.64 55.60 62.42
C LEU A 139 -2.93 54.10 62.31
N ALA A 140 -3.89 53.57 63.08
CA ALA A 140 -4.30 52.16 62.97
C ALA A 140 -4.90 51.83 61.59
N ARG A 141 -5.66 52.76 60.98
CA ARG A 141 -6.16 52.61 59.60
C ARG A 141 -5.02 52.67 58.58
N MET A 142 -4.09 53.61 58.73
CA MET A 142 -2.94 53.75 57.83
C MET A 142 -1.99 52.56 57.89
N ARG A 143 -1.72 52.00 59.09
CA ARG A 143 -0.95 50.76 59.24
C ARG A 143 -1.59 49.59 58.48
N ARG A 144 -2.90 49.40 58.57
CA ARG A 144 -3.60 48.38 57.78
C ARG A 144 -3.48 48.65 56.28
N ALA A 145 -3.57 49.92 55.85
CA ALA A 145 -3.39 50.28 54.45
C ALA A 145 -1.98 49.95 53.92
N THR A 146 -0.92 50.01 54.75
CA THR A 146 0.44 49.61 54.34
C THR A 146 0.59 48.11 54.05
N GLN A 147 -0.28 47.24 54.56
CA GLN A 147 -0.21 45.80 54.30
C GLN A 147 -0.47 45.45 52.84
N GLY A 148 -1.15 46.34 52.09
CA GLY A 148 -1.38 46.21 50.66
C GLY A 148 -0.22 46.70 49.77
N ALA A 149 0.89 47.16 50.36
CA ALA A 149 2.03 47.71 49.61
C ALA A 149 2.69 46.63 48.73
N ARG A 150 2.77 46.90 47.43
CA ARG A 150 3.45 46.04 46.45
C ARG A 150 4.68 46.74 45.88
N PRO A 151 5.76 46.01 45.54
CA PRO A 151 6.92 46.61 44.88
C PRO A 151 6.52 47.37 43.61
N VAL A 152 7.09 48.55 43.40
CA VAL A 152 6.83 49.35 42.19
C VAL A 152 7.80 48.93 41.10
N ALA A 153 7.29 48.59 39.90
CA ALA A 153 8.12 48.22 38.76
C ALA A 153 8.94 49.42 38.25
N PRO A 154 10.20 49.21 37.80
CA PRO A 154 11.04 50.26 37.26
C PRO A 154 10.52 50.79 35.92
N ASP A 155 10.63 52.10 35.68
CA ASP A 155 10.33 52.68 34.38
C ASP A 155 11.60 52.80 33.53
N LEU A 156 11.89 51.75 32.76
CA LEU A 156 13.07 51.67 31.89
C LEU A 156 12.92 52.44 30.57
N ARG A 157 11.88 53.25 30.40
CA ARG A 157 11.69 54.05 29.18
C ARG A 157 12.75 55.14 29.10
N VAL A 158 13.39 55.20 27.93
CA VAL A 158 14.45 56.19 27.59
C VAL A 158 14.00 57.09 26.43
N SER A 159 12.75 56.97 25.97
CA SER A 159 12.22 57.71 24.81
C SER A 159 12.36 59.23 24.94
N ASP A 160 12.23 59.78 26.15
CA ASP A 160 12.39 61.22 26.41
C ASP A 160 13.84 61.71 26.23
N ARG A 161 14.82 60.79 26.30
CA ARG A 161 16.26 61.07 26.17
C ARG A 161 16.86 60.61 24.84
N ASP A 162 16.16 59.73 24.12
CA ASP A 162 16.52 59.25 22.79
C ASP A 162 15.33 59.43 21.83
N PRO A 163 15.01 60.67 21.40
CA PRO A 163 13.87 60.96 20.55
C PRO A 163 14.02 60.40 19.13
N TYR A 164 15.26 60.19 18.66
CA TYR A 164 15.57 59.66 17.34
C TYR A 164 15.73 58.13 17.32
N GLY A 165 15.69 57.46 18.48
CA GLY A 165 15.85 56.00 18.56
C GLY A 165 17.25 55.51 18.16
N LEU A 166 18.29 56.31 18.43
CA LEU A 166 19.67 56.00 18.08
C LEU A 166 20.14 54.68 18.69
N ARG A 167 19.65 54.34 19.89
CA ARG A 167 19.98 53.07 20.56
C ARG A 167 19.47 51.85 19.78
N PHE A 168 18.28 51.95 19.18
CA PHE A 168 17.69 50.86 18.41
C PHE A 168 18.35 50.72 17.05
N THR A 169 18.77 51.85 16.45
CA THR A 169 19.57 51.84 15.23
C THR A 169 20.93 51.15 15.48
N ALA A 170 21.62 51.52 16.57
CA ALA A 170 22.89 50.89 16.94
C ALA A 170 22.72 49.40 17.28
N LEU A 171 21.65 49.04 18.01
CA LEU A 171 21.32 47.64 18.30
C LEU A 171 21.00 46.86 17.03
N LEU A 172 20.27 47.46 16.07
CA LEU A 172 19.98 46.83 14.78
C LEU A 172 21.28 46.51 14.05
N PHE A 173 22.18 47.48 13.91
CA PHE A 173 23.49 47.24 13.30
C PHE A 173 24.27 46.15 14.02
N PHE A 174 24.24 46.12 15.34
CA PHE A 174 24.88 45.07 16.13
C PHE A 174 24.25 43.69 15.90
N VAL A 175 22.92 43.57 15.86
CA VAL A 175 22.23 42.30 15.60
C VAL A 175 22.50 41.81 14.17
N VAL A 176 22.47 42.69 13.17
CA VAL A 176 22.84 42.33 11.80
C VAL A 176 24.31 41.89 11.76
N ALA A 177 25.20 42.58 12.47
CA ALA A 177 26.60 42.17 12.58
C ALA A 177 26.79 40.83 13.31
N LEU A 178 25.91 40.47 14.25
CA LEU A 178 25.94 39.19 14.94
C LEU A 178 25.44 38.04 14.05
N LEU A 179 24.44 38.29 13.21
CA LEU A 179 23.87 37.30 12.29
C LEU A 179 24.72 37.08 11.03
N PHE A 180 25.25 38.17 10.46
CA PHE A 180 25.93 38.15 9.16
C PHE A 180 27.44 38.42 9.26
N GLY A 181 27.92 38.92 10.40
CA GLY A 181 29.34 39.10 10.71
C GLY A 181 29.88 37.96 11.56
N SER A 182 31.11 38.12 12.07
CA SER A 182 31.75 37.12 12.91
C SER A 182 32.31 37.77 14.19
N VAL A 183 31.91 37.24 15.35
CA VAL A 183 32.41 37.68 16.67
C VAL A 183 33.92 37.42 16.79
N LEU A 184 34.43 36.38 16.14
CA LEU A 184 35.85 36.01 16.15
C LEU A 184 36.73 37.05 15.45
N ARG A 185 36.17 37.84 14.50
CA ARG A 185 36.90 38.93 13.82
C ARG A 185 37.22 40.10 14.74
N VAL A 186 36.55 40.24 15.90
CA VAL A 186 36.95 41.24 16.90
C VAL A 186 38.33 40.90 17.50
N GLY A 187 38.72 39.61 17.48
CA GLY A 187 40.05 39.15 17.88
C GLY A 187 41.19 39.59 16.95
N SER A 188 40.92 39.84 15.66
CA SER A 188 41.95 40.32 14.73
C SER A 188 42.47 41.71 15.09
N VAL A 189 41.69 42.50 15.83
CA VAL A 189 42.10 43.80 16.38
C VAL A 189 43.25 43.65 17.38
N THR A 190 43.27 42.58 18.18
CA THR A 190 44.39 42.31 19.10
C THR A 190 45.65 41.86 18.39
N ASP A 191 45.53 41.22 17.23
CA ASP A 191 46.67 40.80 16.40
C ASP A 191 47.26 41.99 15.62
N ILE A 192 46.41 42.91 15.15
CA ILE A 192 46.82 44.19 14.55
C ILE A 192 47.50 45.08 15.62
N ALA A 193 46.99 45.12 16.85
CA ALA A 193 47.54 45.93 17.95
C ALA A 193 48.90 45.44 18.47
N ARG A 194 49.21 44.15 18.33
CA ARG A 194 50.54 43.59 18.64
C ARG A 194 51.54 43.72 17.49
N GLY A 195 51.14 44.38 16.40
CA GLY A 195 52.00 44.66 15.27
C GLY A 195 52.37 43.40 14.50
N GLY A 196 51.39 42.65 13.98
CA GLY A 196 51.61 41.71 12.86
C GLY A 196 52.68 40.63 13.04
N ILE A 197 53.14 40.36 14.26
CA ILE A 197 54.03 39.24 14.57
C ILE A 197 53.18 38.18 15.27
N GLY A 198 52.37 37.54 14.45
CA GLY A 198 51.49 36.44 14.81
C GLY A 198 51.45 35.43 13.68
N GLY A 199 52.62 35.16 13.07
CA GLY A 199 52.82 33.94 12.31
C GLY A 199 52.69 32.77 13.26
N THR A 200 51.46 32.31 13.49
CA THR A 200 51.24 30.92 13.85
C THR A 200 51.85 30.11 12.72
N LEU A 201 53.03 29.56 12.98
CA LEU A 201 53.65 28.52 12.17
C LEU A 201 52.56 27.50 11.85
N ALA A 202 52.10 27.54 10.60
CA ALA A 202 51.24 26.54 10.04
C ALA A 202 52.04 25.23 10.03
N THR A 203 51.87 24.41 11.06
CA THR A 203 51.96 22.95 10.91
C THR A 203 50.63 22.44 10.34
N GLY A 204 50.21 23.04 9.23
CA GLY A 204 49.24 22.49 8.30
C GLY A 204 49.99 21.98 7.07
N PRO A 205 49.42 21.06 6.30
CA PRO A 205 50.03 20.65 5.04
C PRO A 205 50.24 21.90 4.16
N THR A 206 51.41 21.97 3.52
CA THR A 206 51.80 23.07 2.64
C THR A 206 50.88 23.17 1.41
N TRP A 207 50.06 22.16 1.15
CA TRP A 207 49.03 22.13 0.12
C TRP A 207 47.94 21.11 0.50
N GLU A 208 46.73 21.28 -0.02
CA GLU A 208 45.61 20.31 0.07
C GLU A 208 45.06 20.05 -1.33
N GLY A 209 44.63 18.83 -1.60
CA GLY A 209 44.07 18.49 -2.91
C GLY A 209 42.93 17.49 -2.84
N TRP A 210 41.91 17.69 -3.66
CA TRP A 210 40.78 16.75 -3.80
C TRP A 210 40.57 16.40 -5.26
N ILE A 211 40.23 15.14 -5.52
CA ILE A 211 39.66 14.70 -6.79
C ILE A 211 38.20 14.34 -6.52
N ALA A 212 37.30 15.05 -7.16
CA ALA A 212 35.87 14.81 -7.12
C ALA A 212 35.44 14.09 -8.41
N PRO A 213 35.11 12.78 -8.35
CA PRO A 213 34.49 12.09 -9.47
C PRO A 213 33.18 12.77 -9.89
N PRO A 214 32.74 12.60 -11.15
CA PRO A 214 31.42 13.07 -11.58
C PRO A 214 30.31 12.49 -10.70
N ALA A 215 29.28 13.29 -10.42
CA ALA A 215 28.22 12.94 -9.47
C ALA A 215 27.49 11.63 -9.83
N TYR A 216 27.33 11.35 -11.13
CA TYR A 216 26.67 10.15 -11.61
C TYR A 216 27.42 8.86 -11.26
N THR A 217 28.73 8.92 -11.01
CA THR A 217 29.52 7.73 -10.69
C THR A 217 29.28 7.20 -9.27
N GLY A 218 28.60 7.96 -8.41
CA GLY A 218 28.36 7.61 -7.00
C GLY A 218 29.63 7.48 -6.15
N ARG A 219 30.82 7.79 -6.70
CA ARG A 219 32.10 7.59 -6.01
C ARG A 219 32.41 8.73 -5.02
N PRO A 220 33.02 8.42 -3.87
CA PRO A 220 33.40 9.44 -2.90
C PRO A 220 34.50 10.35 -3.43
N MET A 221 34.53 11.59 -2.93
CA MET A 221 35.64 12.51 -3.16
C MET A 221 36.93 11.95 -2.57
N LEU A 222 37.99 11.93 -3.36
CA LEU A 222 39.31 11.43 -2.97
C LEU A 222 40.17 12.59 -2.47
N TYR A 223 40.66 12.50 -1.23
CA TYR A 223 41.61 13.49 -0.68
C TYR A 223 43.05 13.07 -0.99
N LEU A 224 43.75 13.87 -1.80
CA LEU A 224 45.08 13.54 -2.33
C LEU A 224 46.14 13.41 -1.24
N ASN A 225 46.02 14.15 -0.13
CA ASN A 225 46.99 14.11 0.96
C ASN A 225 46.96 12.78 1.75
N ASP A 226 45.83 12.07 1.74
CA ASP A 226 45.69 10.76 2.39
C ASP A 226 46.14 9.60 1.48
N LEU A 227 46.34 9.87 0.18
CA LEU A 227 46.70 8.87 -0.82
C LEU A 227 48.22 8.82 -1.02
N ALA A 228 48.77 7.60 -1.05
CA ALA A 228 50.17 7.40 -1.37
C ALA A 228 50.48 7.89 -2.81
N PRO A 229 51.62 8.58 -3.04
CA PRO A 229 52.07 8.94 -4.38
C PRO A 229 52.25 7.68 -5.25
N GLY A 230 51.74 7.71 -6.49
CA GLY A 230 51.76 6.54 -7.38
C GLY A 230 50.62 6.51 -8.41
N PRO A 231 50.32 5.34 -9.00
CA PRO A 231 49.24 5.20 -9.96
C PRO A 231 47.87 5.32 -9.27
N LEU A 232 47.01 6.18 -9.79
CA LEU A 232 45.67 6.45 -9.27
C LEU A 232 44.65 6.39 -10.42
N ALA A 233 43.68 5.49 -10.30
CA ALA A 233 42.60 5.35 -11.29
C ALA A 233 41.41 6.25 -10.91
N VAL A 234 40.99 7.13 -11.82
CA VAL A 234 39.87 8.05 -11.63
C VAL A 234 38.93 8.01 -12.84
N PRO A 235 37.61 8.16 -12.66
CA PRO A 235 36.68 8.30 -13.79
C PRO A 235 37.03 9.49 -14.68
N ALA A 236 36.80 9.34 -15.98
CA ALA A 236 36.88 10.46 -16.92
C ALA A 236 35.99 11.62 -16.44
N GLY A 237 36.44 12.88 -16.63
CA GLY A 237 35.69 14.05 -16.21
C GLY A 237 35.75 14.39 -14.71
N SER A 238 36.53 13.65 -13.91
CA SER A 238 36.77 13.99 -12.50
C SER A 238 37.36 15.39 -12.34
N ALA A 239 36.83 16.18 -11.43
CA ALA A 239 37.32 17.54 -11.14
C ALA A 239 38.40 17.50 -10.05
N VAL A 240 39.59 18.01 -10.36
CA VAL A 240 40.69 18.18 -9.41
C VAL A 240 40.70 19.61 -8.90
N THR A 241 40.73 19.77 -7.58
CA THR A 241 40.88 21.06 -6.91
C THR A 241 42.10 20.99 -5.99
N LEU A 242 43.05 21.89 -6.17
CA LEU A 242 44.27 21.99 -5.37
C LEU A 242 44.30 23.35 -4.67
N ARG A 243 44.59 23.38 -3.38
CA ARG A 243 44.85 24.59 -2.60
C ARG A 243 46.28 24.59 -2.09
N LEU A 244 47.01 25.65 -2.38
CA LEU A 244 48.41 25.81 -2.01
C LEU A 244 48.52 26.80 -0.84
N TYR A 245 49.21 26.41 0.23
CA TYR A 245 49.40 27.19 1.45
C TYR A 245 50.89 27.50 1.64
N GLY A 246 51.33 28.73 1.35
CA GLY A 246 52.73 29.12 1.50
C GLY A 246 53.05 30.49 0.90
N GLU A 247 54.33 30.89 0.96
CA GLU A 247 54.81 32.08 0.25
C GLU A 247 54.58 31.89 -1.27
N VAL A 248 54.05 32.94 -1.93
CA VAL A 248 53.74 32.93 -3.37
C VAL A 248 54.98 32.52 -4.16
N GLY A 249 54.91 31.42 -4.91
CA GLY A 249 56.04 30.87 -5.67
C GLY A 249 56.78 29.68 -5.03
N ALA A 250 56.48 29.30 -3.78
CA ALA A 250 57.18 28.19 -3.09
C ALA A 250 56.71 26.78 -3.49
N LEU A 251 55.51 26.67 -4.08
CA LEU A 251 54.91 25.43 -4.57
C LEU A 251 54.42 25.64 -5.99
N SER A 252 54.75 24.75 -6.91
CA SER A 252 54.23 24.76 -8.28
C SER A 252 53.51 23.46 -8.60
N VAL A 253 52.46 23.55 -9.42
CA VAL A 253 51.72 22.39 -9.92
C VAL A 253 52.07 22.20 -11.38
N ALA A 254 52.51 21.00 -11.74
CA ALA A 254 52.70 20.55 -13.11
C ALA A 254 51.70 19.43 -13.40
N GLU A 255 50.82 19.63 -14.38
CA GLU A 255 49.81 18.65 -14.75
C GLU A 255 49.79 18.42 -16.27
N THR A 256 49.45 17.20 -16.67
CA THR A 256 49.26 16.83 -18.09
C THR A 256 47.91 16.15 -18.33
N VAL A 257 46.98 16.22 -17.38
CA VAL A 257 45.71 15.45 -17.37
C VAL A 257 44.56 16.24 -17.97
N SER A 258 44.65 17.57 -18.01
CA SER A 258 43.60 18.45 -18.54
C SER A 258 43.70 18.68 -20.06
N GLY A 259 44.79 18.22 -20.69
CA GLY A 259 45.08 18.46 -22.11
C GLY A 259 45.58 19.89 -22.41
N ARG A 260 45.83 20.73 -21.41
CA ARG A 260 46.47 22.04 -21.58
C ARG A 260 47.96 21.83 -21.85
N THR A 261 48.40 21.99 -23.10
CA THR A 261 49.80 21.84 -23.50
C THR A 261 50.60 23.14 -23.53
N ASP A 262 49.97 24.29 -23.26
CA ASP A 262 50.65 25.58 -23.27
C ASP A 262 50.52 26.30 -21.92
N ASP A 263 51.66 26.78 -21.46
CA ASP A 263 51.92 27.61 -20.29
C ASP A 263 51.67 26.96 -18.92
N ALA A 264 52.79 26.62 -18.27
CA ALA A 264 52.88 26.64 -16.82
C ALA A 264 52.34 28.00 -16.33
N VAL A 265 51.07 28.00 -15.90
CA VAL A 265 50.44 29.18 -15.32
C VAL A 265 51.36 29.66 -14.19
N PRO A 266 51.83 30.91 -14.20
CA PRO A 266 52.75 31.39 -13.19
C PRO A 266 52.05 31.43 -11.83
N VAL A 267 52.23 30.36 -11.05
CA VAL A 267 52.41 30.22 -9.58
C VAL A 267 51.86 31.33 -8.65
N SER A 268 50.75 31.96 -9.00
CA SER A 268 50.22 33.14 -8.29
C SER A 268 48.81 32.95 -7.76
N GLU A 269 48.10 31.91 -8.19
CA GLU A 269 46.80 31.55 -7.65
C GLU A 269 46.95 30.46 -6.58
N THR A 270 46.43 30.73 -5.39
CA THR A 270 46.44 29.82 -4.24
C THR A 270 45.46 28.65 -4.38
N GLU A 271 44.58 28.67 -5.39
CA GLU A 271 43.63 27.59 -5.69
C GLU A 271 43.66 27.31 -7.20
N GLN A 272 43.79 26.03 -7.58
CA GLN A 272 43.76 25.59 -8.97
C GLN A 272 42.66 24.55 -9.14
N ALA A 273 41.89 24.66 -10.22
CA ALA A 273 40.86 23.69 -10.58
C ALA A 273 40.98 23.28 -12.05
N PHE A 274 40.93 21.96 -12.31
CA PHE A 274 40.96 21.41 -13.66
C PHE A 274 40.27 20.05 -13.72
N ALA A 275 39.72 19.69 -14.88
CA ALA A 275 39.10 18.39 -15.11
C ALA A 275 40.11 17.40 -15.70
N VAL A 276 40.00 16.13 -15.31
CA VAL A 276 40.77 15.02 -15.87
C VAL A 276 40.13 14.58 -17.18
N THR A 277 40.77 14.87 -18.32
CA THR A 277 40.29 14.52 -19.66
C THR A 277 41.15 13.45 -20.34
N THR A 278 42.44 13.40 -20.01
CA THR A 278 43.40 12.43 -20.56
C THR A 278 44.27 11.81 -19.47
N ALA A 279 44.72 10.57 -19.68
CA ALA A 279 45.67 9.93 -18.78
C ALA A 279 46.98 10.72 -18.77
N GLY A 280 47.55 10.93 -17.59
CA GLY A 280 48.65 11.87 -17.44
C GLY A 280 49.21 11.92 -16.04
N ARG A 281 50.01 12.93 -15.75
CA ARG A 281 50.69 13.10 -14.47
C ARG A 281 50.21 14.38 -13.78
N ILE A 282 50.00 14.30 -12.46
CA ILE A 282 49.84 15.47 -11.59
C ILE A 282 51.04 15.47 -10.64
N ALA A 283 51.85 16.53 -10.68
CA ALA A 283 53.02 16.71 -9.83
C ALA A 283 52.90 18.04 -9.07
N ILE A 284 53.12 17.98 -7.76
CA ILE A 284 53.23 19.15 -6.88
C ILE A 284 54.70 19.26 -6.49
N ASP A 285 55.38 20.28 -6.99
CA ASP A 285 56.79 20.53 -6.75
C ASP A 285 56.96 21.51 -5.57
N GLY A 286 57.74 21.13 -4.55
CA GLY A 286 58.06 21.94 -3.37
C GLY A 286 58.17 21.12 -2.08
N PRO A 287 58.17 21.76 -0.89
CA PRO A 287 58.24 21.06 0.41
C PRO A 287 57.00 20.18 0.62
N ASN A 288 57.20 18.88 0.89
CA ASN A 288 56.16 17.83 0.91
C ASN A 288 55.41 17.64 -0.43
N GLY A 289 56.11 17.85 -1.55
CA GLY A 289 55.58 17.55 -2.88
C GLY A 289 55.23 16.07 -3.09
N ALA A 290 54.30 15.81 -4.01
CA ALA A 290 53.79 14.49 -4.33
C ALA A 290 53.48 14.38 -5.83
N VAL A 291 53.52 13.15 -6.34
CA VAL A 291 53.31 12.85 -7.75
C VAL A 291 52.32 11.71 -7.88
N TRP A 292 51.31 11.89 -8.72
CA TRP A 292 50.36 10.85 -9.09
C TRP A 292 50.36 10.63 -10.60
N GLU A 293 50.34 9.37 -10.99
CA GLU A 293 50.11 8.93 -12.37
C GLU A 293 48.62 8.61 -12.50
N ILE A 294 47.87 9.46 -13.20
CA ILE A 294 46.44 9.37 -13.33
C ILE A 294 46.09 8.43 -14.49
N LEU A 295 45.42 7.32 -14.16
CA LEU A 295 44.79 6.41 -15.11
C LEU A 295 43.31 6.77 -15.25
N ILE A 296 42.82 6.92 -16.47
CA ILE A 296 41.40 7.21 -16.73
C ILE A 296 40.63 5.91 -16.85
N LEU A 297 39.53 5.83 -16.10
CA LEU A 297 38.46 4.87 -16.33
C LEU A 297 37.45 5.53 -17.28
N PRO A 298 37.37 5.12 -18.56
CA PRO A 298 36.37 5.63 -19.48
C PRO A 298 34.98 5.15 -19.05
N ASP A 299 33.98 5.96 -19.37
CA ASP A 299 32.57 5.65 -19.21
C ASP A 299 32.11 4.76 -20.37
N ALA A 300 31.36 3.69 -20.11
CA ALA A 300 30.78 2.87 -21.16
C ALA A 300 29.45 3.48 -21.61
N ALA A 301 29.05 3.26 -22.86
CA ALA A 301 27.68 3.62 -23.27
C ALA A 301 26.72 2.53 -22.79
N PRO A 302 25.48 2.88 -22.42
CA PRO A 302 24.51 1.90 -21.93
C PRO A 302 24.11 0.92 -23.05
N GLU A 303 23.70 -0.28 -22.67
CA GLU A 303 23.21 -1.33 -23.57
C GLU A 303 21.73 -1.63 -23.27
N VAL A 304 20.94 -1.92 -24.31
CA VAL A 304 19.53 -2.30 -24.20
C VAL A 304 19.18 -3.33 -25.27
N ASP A 305 18.46 -4.38 -24.88
CA ASP A 305 18.01 -5.44 -25.78
C ASP A 305 16.64 -5.99 -25.41
N LEU A 306 15.98 -6.62 -26.38
CA LEU A 306 14.68 -7.27 -26.22
C LEU A 306 14.92 -8.72 -25.74
N THR A 307 14.44 -9.05 -24.55
CA THR A 307 14.72 -10.36 -23.91
C THR A 307 13.75 -11.45 -24.34
N ALA A 308 12.56 -11.08 -24.82
CA ALA A 308 11.53 -11.99 -25.32
C ALA A 308 10.72 -11.35 -26.46
N PRO A 309 10.01 -12.14 -27.29
CA PRO A 309 9.10 -11.62 -28.30
C PRO A 309 7.95 -10.82 -27.67
N ILE A 310 7.40 -9.87 -28.43
CA ILE A 310 6.20 -9.14 -28.04
C ILE A 310 5.00 -10.09 -27.88
N THR A 311 4.23 -9.89 -26.82
CA THR A 311 2.94 -10.57 -26.59
C THR A 311 1.82 -9.54 -26.47
N ALA A 312 0.58 -9.98 -26.64
CA ALA A 312 -0.58 -9.13 -26.41
C ALA A 312 -1.80 -9.95 -25.99
N ASP A 313 -2.67 -9.30 -25.22
CA ASP A 313 -3.96 -9.85 -24.79
C ASP A 313 -5.06 -9.64 -25.87
N ALA A 314 -6.29 -10.10 -25.59
CA ALA A 314 -7.42 -9.91 -26.50
C ALA A 314 -7.83 -8.42 -26.64
N MET A 315 -7.61 -7.63 -25.59
CA MET A 315 -7.93 -6.20 -25.51
C MET A 315 -6.91 -5.29 -26.22
N GLY A 316 -5.80 -5.86 -26.70
CA GLY A 316 -4.75 -5.17 -27.44
C GLY A 316 -3.75 -4.44 -26.57
N GLU A 317 -3.63 -4.80 -25.30
CA GLU A 317 -2.51 -4.42 -24.46
C GLU A 317 -1.28 -5.20 -24.92
N LEU A 318 -0.22 -4.47 -25.31
CA LEU A 318 1.06 -5.05 -25.69
C LEU A 318 1.93 -5.20 -24.45
N SER A 319 2.71 -6.28 -24.43
CA SER A 319 3.69 -6.57 -23.38
C SER A 319 5.01 -6.98 -24.03
N GLN A 320 6.03 -6.14 -23.84
CA GLN A 320 7.36 -6.30 -24.42
C GLN A 320 8.44 -6.30 -23.33
N PRO A 321 8.96 -7.49 -22.96
CA PRO A 321 10.10 -7.60 -22.06
C PRO A 321 11.38 -7.04 -22.68
N PHE A 322 12.16 -6.33 -21.88
CA PHE A 322 13.47 -5.80 -22.27
C PHE A 322 14.45 -5.84 -21.10
N GLY A 323 15.74 -5.90 -21.43
CA GLY A 323 16.84 -5.82 -20.47
C GLY A 323 17.72 -4.64 -20.81
N ALA A 324 18.24 -3.96 -19.79
CA ALA A 324 19.12 -2.81 -19.97
C ALA A 324 20.23 -2.80 -18.92
N ALA A 325 21.44 -2.48 -19.35
CA ALA A 325 22.64 -2.51 -18.52
C ALA A 325 23.57 -1.32 -18.77
N ASP A 326 24.21 -0.82 -17.72
CA ASP A 326 25.17 0.28 -17.72
C ASP A 326 26.10 0.21 -16.50
N ASP A 327 27.33 0.72 -16.58
CA ASP A 327 28.30 0.64 -15.46
C ASP A 327 28.07 1.67 -14.35
N TYR A 328 27.35 2.77 -14.63
CA TYR A 328 26.95 3.77 -13.62
C TYR A 328 25.43 3.96 -13.50
N GLY A 329 24.67 3.24 -14.31
CA GLY A 329 23.23 3.12 -14.23
C GLY A 329 22.48 4.02 -15.22
N ILE A 330 21.32 3.52 -15.63
CA ILE A 330 20.48 4.17 -16.64
C ILE A 330 19.59 5.23 -16.00
N GLU A 331 19.51 6.41 -16.62
CA GLU A 331 18.67 7.51 -16.14
C GLU A 331 17.25 7.45 -16.73
N SER A 332 17.16 7.21 -18.05
CA SER A 332 15.89 7.14 -18.78
C SER A 332 15.96 6.23 -19.99
N GLY A 333 14.81 5.78 -20.47
CA GLY A 333 14.71 5.01 -21.71
C GLY A 333 13.43 5.31 -22.47
N THR A 334 13.46 5.12 -23.78
CA THR A 334 12.34 5.32 -24.69
C THR A 334 12.29 4.19 -25.71
N ALA A 335 11.08 3.79 -26.10
CA ALA A 335 10.80 2.87 -27.18
C ALA A 335 10.17 3.64 -28.34
N VAL A 336 10.79 3.57 -29.52
CA VAL A 336 10.28 4.20 -30.74
C VAL A 336 9.68 3.14 -31.64
N ILE A 337 8.40 3.30 -31.97
CA ILE A 337 7.63 2.44 -32.87
C ILE A 337 7.35 3.23 -34.15
N ALA A 338 7.90 2.77 -35.28
CA ALA A 338 7.74 3.43 -36.58
C ALA A 338 7.15 2.47 -37.63
N LEU A 339 6.31 2.99 -38.53
CA LEU A 339 5.71 2.20 -39.61
C LEU A 339 6.77 1.59 -40.55
N ASP A 340 6.72 0.27 -40.75
CA ASP A 340 7.48 -0.39 -41.81
C ASP A 340 6.65 -0.45 -43.09
N LEU A 341 6.70 0.63 -43.88
CA LEU A 341 5.91 0.74 -45.10
C LEU A 341 6.24 -0.33 -46.14
N ALA A 342 7.45 -0.91 -46.12
CA ALA A 342 7.86 -1.92 -47.09
C ALA A 342 7.24 -3.30 -46.77
N ALA A 343 7.02 -3.59 -45.49
CA ALA A 343 6.38 -4.82 -45.03
C ALA A 343 4.85 -4.79 -45.08
N VAL A 344 4.22 -3.61 -45.22
CA VAL A 344 2.76 -3.46 -45.29
C VAL A 344 2.19 -4.05 -46.59
N ASP A 345 1.17 -4.89 -46.47
CA ASP A 345 0.39 -5.38 -47.60
C ASP A 345 -0.56 -4.29 -48.14
N ARG A 346 -0.13 -3.62 -49.22
CA ARG A 346 -0.81 -2.45 -49.80
C ARG A 346 -1.99 -2.78 -50.71
N ARG A 347 -2.99 -3.50 -50.18
CA ARG A 347 -4.25 -3.82 -50.88
C ARG A 347 -5.43 -3.02 -50.34
N TYR A 348 -6.48 -2.92 -51.16
CA TYR A 348 -7.75 -2.26 -50.80
C TYR A 348 -7.58 -0.83 -50.27
N GLY A 349 -7.93 -0.56 -49.00
CA GLY A 349 -7.77 0.76 -48.39
C GLY A 349 -6.32 1.18 -48.14
N LEU A 350 -5.38 0.24 -48.08
CA LEU A 350 -3.94 0.52 -47.91
C LEU A 350 -3.21 0.74 -49.25
N ALA A 351 -3.93 0.65 -50.38
CA ALA A 351 -3.38 0.90 -51.71
C ALA A 351 -3.05 2.40 -51.94
N ALA A 352 -3.80 3.30 -51.31
CA ALA A 352 -3.46 4.73 -51.30
C ALA A 352 -2.14 4.96 -50.55
N ASP A 353 -1.37 5.99 -50.92
CA ASP A 353 -0.20 6.36 -50.13
C ASP A 353 -0.63 6.88 -48.75
N PRO A 354 0.02 6.41 -47.66
CA PRO A 354 -0.32 6.87 -46.33
C PRO A 354 -0.04 8.36 -46.20
N ARG A 355 -0.83 9.03 -45.36
CA ARG A 355 -0.42 10.32 -44.80
C ARG A 355 0.88 10.15 -44.00
N LYS A 356 1.57 11.26 -43.70
CA LYS A 356 2.69 11.23 -42.77
C LYS A 356 2.19 10.75 -41.39
N ILE A 357 2.64 9.57 -40.96
CA ILE A 357 2.38 9.01 -39.63
C ILE A 357 3.68 9.19 -38.84
N GLU A 358 3.64 9.99 -37.78
CA GLU A 358 4.80 10.18 -36.91
C GLU A 358 5.05 8.89 -36.10
N PRO A 359 6.33 8.56 -35.79
CA PRO A 359 6.65 7.46 -34.89
C PRO A 359 6.02 7.65 -33.51
N VAL A 360 5.57 6.57 -32.90
CA VAL A 360 5.09 6.56 -31.51
C VAL A 360 6.33 6.43 -30.62
N THR A 361 6.42 7.27 -29.60
CA THR A 361 7.47 7.19 -28.58
C THR A 361 6.82 6.85 -27.25
N LEU A 362 7.24 5.75 -26.65
CA LEU A 362 6.81 5.31 -25.33
C LEU A 362 7.97 5.42 -24.34
N ASP A 363 7.70 5.79 -23.10
CA ASP A 363 8.73 5.81 -22.07
C ASP A 363 8.95 4.38 -21.55
N LEU A 364 10.21 3.96 -21.44
CA LEU A 364 10.55 2.66 -20.89
C LEU A 364 10.37 2.69 -19.36
N PRO A 365 9.69 1.69 -18.78
CA PRO A 365 9.53 1.62 -17.33
C PRO A 365 10.89 1.40 -16.66
N MET A 366 11.16 2.18 -15.63
CA MET A 366 12.39 2.11 -14.85
C MET A 366 12.12 1.50 -13.47
N PRO A 367 13.08 0.77 -12.87
CA PRO A 367 12.96 0.33 -11.48
C PRO A 367 12.68 1.51 -10.54
N PHE A 368 11.58 1.42 -9.79
CA PHE A 368 11.14 2.46 -8.84
C PHE A 368 12.12 2.62 -7.66
N GLY A 369 12.84 1.55 -7.32
CA GLY A 369 13.94 1.53 -6.34
C GLY A 369 14.84 0.33 -6.61
N GLY A 370 16.12 0.44 -6.22
CA GLY A 370 17.12 -0.59 -6.49
C GLY A 370 18.22 -0.12 -7.46
N ASP A 371 19.01 -1.07 -7.91
CA ASP A 371 20.11 -0.84 -8.85
C ASP A 371 19.57 -0.57 -10.26
N ARG A 372 20.16 0.41 -10.96
CA ARG A 372 19.84 0.76 -12.36
C ARG A 372 20.98 0.41 -13.31
N ALA A 373 22.02 -0.24 -12.80
CA ALA A 373 23.16 -0.73 -13.58
C ALA A 373 22.82 -1.99 -14.40
N ASP A 374 21.89 -2.83 -13.94
CA ASP A 374 21.46 -4.02 -14.67
C ASP A 374 20.05 -4.41 -14.23
N PHE A 375 19.09 -4.36 -15.15
CA PHE A 375 17.71 -4.72 -14.84
C PHE A 375 16.93 -5.24 -16.06
N GLU A 376 15.91 -6.03 -15.76
CA GLU A 376 14.88 -6.43 -16.72
C GLU A 376 13.53 -5.84 -16.30
N GLN A 377 12.78 -5.35 -17.28
CA GLN A 377 11.44 -4.79 -17.10
C GLN A 377 10.56 -5.14 -18.30
N VAL A 378 9.27 -4.87 -18.18
CA VAL A 378 8.29 -5.13 -19.25
C VAL A 378 7.61 -3.83 -19.62
N LEU A 379 7.74 -3.43 -20.89
CA LEU A 379 6.98 -2.32 -21.46
C LEU A 379 5.55 -2.78 -21.74
N VAL A 380 4.59 -2.18 -21.04
CA VAL A 380 3.16 -2.46 -21.19
C VAL A 380 2.43 -1.20 -21.65
N ASP A 381 1.68 -1.28 -22.75
CA ASP A 381 0.88 -0.16 -23.28
C ASP A 381 -0.28 -0.67 -24.16
N ASN A 382 -1.28 0.16 -24.45
CA ASN A 382 -2.38 -0.18 -25.37
C ASN A 382 -2.45 0.81 -26.53
N LEU A 383 -1.95 0.40 -27.69
CA LEU A 383 -1.93 1.20 -28.92
C LEU A 383 -3.08 0.89 -29.88
N SER A 384 -4.16 0.25 -29.42
CA SER A 384 -5.28 -0.18 -30.27
C SER A 384 -6.00 0.96 -30.99
N LEU A 385 -6.01 2.15 -30.40
CA LEU A 385 -6.58 3.36 -31.01
C LEU A 385 -5.67 3.98 -32.07
N HIS A 386 -4.37 3.68 -32.04
CA HIS A 386 -3.38 4.27 -32.91
C HIS A 386 -3.56 3.78 -34.37
N PRO A 387 -3.28 4.60 -35.40
CA PRO A 387 -3.36 4.15 -36.79
C PRO A 387 -2.48 2.94 -37.07
N LEU A 388 -1.35 2.79 -36.35
CA LEU A 388 -0.37 1.70 -36.49
C LEU A 388 -0.84 0.34 -35.97
N ALA A 389 -1.98 0.27 -35.25
CA ALA A 389 -2.50 -0.98 -34.71
C ALA A 389 -2.71 -2.03 -35.82
N ASN A 390 -2.27 -3.27 -35.56
CA ASN A 390 -2.29 -4.39 -36.49
C ASN A 390 -1.50 -4.15 -37.81
N MET A 391 -0.53 -3.24 -37.82
CA MET A 391 0.36 -3.01 -38.97
C MET A 391 1.81 -3.43 -38.68
N PRO A 392 2.57 -3.81 -39.72
CA PRO A 392 4.01 -3.99 -39.61
C PRO A 392 4.70 -2.69 -39.19
N VAL A 393 5.46 -2.76 -38.11
CA VAL A 393 6.23 -1.67 -37.54
C VAL A 393 7.65 -2.13 -37.22
N THR A 394 8.52 -1.16 -37.00
CA THR A 394 9.85 -1.35 -36.44
C THR A 394 9.84 -0.83 -35.02
N LEU A 395 10.34 -1.64 -34.08
CA LEU A 395 10.56 -1.28 -32.69
C LEU A 395 12.06 -1.03 -32.49
N THR A 396 12.41 0.08 -31.88
CA THR A 396 13.79 0.40 -31.48
C THR A 396 13.78 0.98 -30.08
N LEU A 397 14.53 0.37 -29.17
CA LEU A 397 14.70 0.86 -27.82
C LEU A 397 15.92 1.78 -27.76
N SER A 398 15.85 2.83 -26.96
CA SER A 398 16.95 3.73 -26.68
C SER A 398 17.00 4.04 -25.18
N VAL A 399 18.15 3.85 -24.57
CA VAL A 399 18.40 4.19 -23.16
C VAL A 399 19.47 5.27 -23.06
N THR A 400 19.38 6.10 -22.03
CA THR A 400 20.31 7.21 -21.78
C THR A 400 20.81 7.11 -20.35
N ASP A 401 22.13 7.16 -20.18
CA ASP A 401 22.79 7.20 -18.87
C ASP A 401 22.82 8.64 -18.31
N ALA A 402 23.33 8.79 -17.10
CA ALA A 402 23.47 10.11 -16.45
C ALA A 402 24.65 10.96 -16.98
N ALA A 403 25.54 10.38 -17.80
CA ALA A 403 26.58 11.10 -18.53
C ALA A 403 26.06 11.68 -19.86
N GLY A 404 24.84 11.33 -20.26
CA GLY A 404 24.19 11.73 -21.51
C GLY A 404 24.57 10.86 -22.72
N GLN A 405 25.17 9.69 -22.50
CA GLN A 405 25.44 8.71 -23.55
C GLN A 405 24.17 7.90 -23.82
N THR A 406 23.97 7.53 -25.08
CA THR A 406 22.77 6.83 -25.52
C THR A 406 23.12 5.46 -26.12
N GLY A 407 22.45 4.43 -25.64
CA GLY A 407 22.49 3.07 -26.17
C GLY A 407 21.21 2.76 -26.93
N THR A 408 21.31 2.10 -28.09
CA THR A 408 20.15 1.71 -28.90
C THR A 408 20.14 0.22 -29.16
N SER A 409 18.97 -0.41 -29.06
CA SER A 409 18.80 -1.83 -29.41
C SER A 409 18.90 -2.07 -30.91
N THR A 410 18.98 -3.35 -31.30
CA THR A 410 18.70 -3.72 -32.68
C THR A 410 17.26 -3.38 -33.05
N THR A 411 17.04 -2.88 -34.27
CA THR A 411 15.70 -2.64 -34.79
C THR A 411 15.02 -3.96 -35.13
N GLU A 412 13.90 -4.25 -34.47
CA GLU A 412 13.10 -5.45 -34.72
C GLU A 412 11.84 -5.12 -35.52
N SER A 413 11.56 -5.91 -36.56
CA SER A 413 10.32 -5.80 -37.33
C SER A 413 9.23 -6.67 -36.71
N ILE A 414 8.17 -6.05 -36.20
CA ILE A 414 7.05 -6.71 -35.53
C ILE A 414 5.72 -6.27 -36.16
N VAL A 415 4.65 -7.03 -35.95
CA VAL A 415 3.29 -6.53 -36.21
C VAL A 415 2.77 -5.95 -34.92
N LEU A 416 2.48 -4.64 -34.91
CA LEU A 416 2.01 -3.99 -33.69
C LEU A 416 0.68 -4.61 -33.25
N PRO A 417 0.59 -5.22 -32.07
CA PRO A 417 -0.66 -5.77 -31.59
C PRO A 417 -1.70 -4.66 -31.39
N GLY A 418 -2.96 -5.00 -31.58
CA GLY A 418 -4.09 -4.14 -31.25
C GLY A 418 -5.33 -4.99 -31.01
N ARG A 419 -6.34 -4.38 -30.40
CA ARG A 419 -7.56 -5.07 -30.00
C ARG A 419 -8.15 -5.90 -31.13
N ARG A 420 -8.43 -7.16 -30.82
CA ARG A 420 -9.02 -8.10 -31.77
C ARG A 420 -10.54 -8.00 -31.70
N PHE A 421 -11.18 -7.97 -32.88
CA PHE A 421 -12.63 -7.95 -33.02
C PHE A 421 -13.08 -9.26 -33.67
N PHE A 422 -13.89 -10.03 -32.96
CA PHE A 422 -14.38 -11.33 -33.40
C PHE A 422 -15.62 -11.18 -34.27
N GLN A 423 -16.48 -10.19 -34.00
CA GLN A 423 -17.68 -9.95 -34.79
C GLN A 423 -17.31 -9.47 -36.21
N PRO A 424 -17.73 -10.16 -37.29
CA PRO A 424 -17.37 -9.78 -38.66
C PRO A 424 -17.77 -8.35 -39.02
N VAL A 425 -18.91 -7.88 -38.51
CA VAL A 425 -19.41 -6.52 -38.72
C VAL A 425 -18.55 -5.50 -37.99
N ALA A 426 -18.17 -5.76 -36.74
CA ALA A 426 -17.28 -4.88 -35.97
C ALA A 426 -15.89 -4.80 -36.63
N ARG A 427 -15.32 -5.94 -37.03
CA ARG A 427 -14.06 -6.00 -37.77
C ARG A 427 -14.09 -5.19 -39.07
N ALA A 428 -15.17 -5.27 -39.84
CA ALA A 428 -15.33 -4.49 -41.06
C ALA A 428 -15.36 -2.97 -40.78
N ILE A 429 -16.01 -2.55 -39.69
CA ILE A 429 -16.07 -1.14 -39.25
C ILE A 429 -14.69 -0.65 -38.80
N VAL A 430 -13.93 -1.45 -38.06
CA VAL A 430 -12.57 -1.11 -37.60
C VAL A 430 -11.59 -1.06 -38.78
N GLU A 431 -11.73 -1.95 -39.76
CA GLU A 431 -10.97 -1.88 -41.01
C GLU A 431 -11.24 -0.56 -41.75
N GLN A 432 -12.51 -0.14 -41.81
CA GLN A 432 -12.89 1.14 -42.43
C GLN A 432 -12.37 2.35 -41.64
N ARG A 433 -12.31 2.26 -40.31
CA ARG A 433 -11.66 3.26 -39.45
C ARG A 433 -10.18 3.38 -39.78
N ARG A 434 -9.45 2.25 -39.83
CA ARG A 434 -8.02 2.22 -40.21
C ARG A 434 -7.80 2.83 -41.59
N ASP A 435 -8.60 2.43 -42.58
CA ASP A 435 -8.48 2.94 -43.95
C ASP A 435 -8.68 4.46 -44.02
N LEU A 436 -9.59 5.02 -43.21
CA LEU A 436 -9.80 6.47 -43.11
C LEU A 436 -8.59 7.19 -42.50
N MET A 437 -8.03 6.64 -41.42
CA MET A 437 -6.84 7.19 -40.76
C MET A 437 -5.57 7.07 -41.62
N TRP A 438 -5.49 6.03 -42.45
CA TRP A 438 -4.39 5.81 -43.40
C TRP A 438 -4.32 6.91 -44.45
N SER A 439 -5.46 7.22 -45.08
CA SER A 439 -5.56 8.29 -46.06
C SER A 439 -6.99 8.81 -46.21
N GLN A 440 -7.15 10.13 -46.22
CA GLN A 440 -8.44 10.79 -46.47
C GLN A 440 -9.00 10.48 -47.88
N THR A 441 -8.17 10.08 -48.84
CA THR A 441 -8.63 9.69 -50.19
C THR A 441 -9.55 8.46 -50.16
N ASN A 442 -9.45 7.64 -49.10
CA ASN A 442 -10.28 6.45 -48.91
C ASN A 442 -11.73 6.77 -48.54
N THR A 443 -12.06 8.01 -48.17
CA THR A 443 -13.41 8.43 -47.75
C THR A 443 -14.51 7.89 -48.68
N THR A 444 -14.29 7.96 -50.00
CA THR A 444 -15.28 7.48 -50.97
C THR A 444 -15.54 5.98 -50.86
N ARG A 445 -14.48 5.19 -50.74
CA ARG A 445 -14.56 3.73 -50.61
C ARG A 445 -15.15 3.36 -49.25
N VAL A 446 -14.69 3.99 -48.18
CA VAL A 446 -15.17 3.75 -46.81
C VAL A 446 -16.69 3.94 -46.73
N VAL A 447 -17.23 5.03 -47.27
CA VAL A 447 -18.69 5.26 -47.31
C VAL A 447 -19.42 4.14 -48.07
N GLN A 448 -18.88 3.70 -49.21
CA GLN A 448 -19.49 2.63 -50.01
C GLN A 448 -19.49 1.28 -49.26
N VAL A 449 -18.39 0.93 -48.59
CA VAL A 449 -18.27 -0.29 -47.80
C VAL A 449 -19.21 -0.24 -46.59
N LEU A 450 -19.23 0.86 -45.82
CA LEU A 450 -20.14 1.01 -44.69
C LEU A 450 -21.62 0.95 -45.12
N ARG A 451 -21.97 1.51 -46.29
CA ARG A 451 -23.32 1.35 -46.87
C ARG A 451 -23.64 -0.10 -47.19
N ALA A 452 -22.70 -0.83 -47.79
CA ALA A 452 -22.87 -2.24 -48.12
C ALA A 452 -23.05 -3.09 -46.85
N VAL A 453 -22.24 -2.86 -45.81
CA VAL A 453 -22.39 -3.51 -44.50
C VAL A 453 -23.76 -3.20 -43.88
N SER A 454 -24.29 -2.00 -44.10
CA SER A 454 -25.61 -1.58 -43.60
C SER A 454 -26.82 -2.04 -44.44
N TYR A 455 -26.61 -2.85 -45.48
CA TYR A 455 -27.67 -3.21 -46.46
C TYR A 455 -28.80 -4.05 -45.83
N ALA A 456 -28.47 -4.99 -44.94
CA ALA A 456 -29.42 -5.91 -44.31
C ALA A 456 -29.44 -5.73 -42.77
N PRO A 457 -30.07 -4.66 -42.24
CA PRO A 457 -29.96 -4.31 -40.83
C PRO A 457 -30.50 -5.36 -39.86
N GLU A 458 -31.57 -6.07 -40.25
CA GLU A 458 -32.27 -7.03 -39.40
C GLU A 458 -31.43 -8.29 -39.09
N THR A 459 -30.43 -8.59 -39.92
CA THR A 459 -29.58 -9.78 -39.78
C THR A 459 -28.20 -9.46 -39.21
N LEU A 460 -27.68 -8.28 -39.51
CA LEU A 460 -26.31 -7.88 -39.16
C LEU A 460 -26.21 -7.03 -37.89
N PHE A 461 -27.33 -6.50 -37.38
CA PHE A 461 -27.34 -5.64 -36.21
C PHE A 461 -28.35 -6.17 -35.18
N GLY A 462 -27.88 -6.53 -33.99
CA GLY A 462 -28.74 -6.98 -32.90
C GLY A 462 -29.64 -5.88 -32.30
N ASN A 463 -29.31 -4.59 -32.52
CA ASN A 463 -30.09 -3.46 -32.01
C ASN A 463 -30.23 -2.34 -33.05
N GLN A 464 -31.43 -1.76 -33.16
CA GLN A 464 -31.73 -0.57 -33.95
C GLN A 464 -30.84 0.63 -33.59
N GLY A 465 -30.41 0.77 -32.33
CA GLY A 465 -29.52 1.84 -31.88
C GLY A 465 -28.17 1.86 -32.60
N SER A 466 -27.48 0.72 -32.67
CA SER A 466 -26.18 0.58 -33.36
C SER A 466 -26.32 0.85 -34.86
N TYR A 467 -27.42 0.41 -35.46
CA TYR A 467 -27.73 0.71 -36.85
C TYR A 467 -27.95 2.21 -37.12
N LEU A 468 -28.72 2.89 -36.26
CA LEU A 468 -28.96 4.34 -36.38
C LEU A 468 -27.67 5.15 -36.18
N ARG A 469 -26.78 4.72 -35.28
CA ARG A 469 -25.43 5.28 -35.11
C ARG A 469 -24.62 5.14 -36.41
N LEU A 470 -24.55 3.93 -36.99
CA LEU A 470 -23.87 3.71 -38.26
C LEU A 470 -24.43 4.62 -39.37
N ARG A 471 -25.76 4.72 -39.51
CA ARG A 471 -26.37 5.62 -40.50
C ARG A 471 -26.04 7.09 -40.29
N THR A 472 -25.86 7.50 -39.05
CA THR A 472 -25.46 8.87 -38.71
C THR A 472 -24.00 9.11 -39.08
N ILE A 473 -23.12 8.16 -38.79
CA ILE A 473 -21.70 8.18 -39.20
C ILE A 473 -21.59 8.26 -40.73
N ILE A 474 -22.31 7.39 -41.46
CA ILE A 474 -22.31 7.39 -42.94
C ILE A 474 -22.77 8.75 -43.48
N ARG A 475 -23.86 9.31 -42.98
CA ARG A 475 -24.35 10.63 -43.44
C ARG A 475 -23.34 11.74 -43.19
N ARG A 476 -22.69 11.74 -42.03
CA ARG A 476 -21.65 12.72 -41.69
C ARG A 476 -20.44 12.56 -42.61
N LEU A 477 -19.95 11.35 -42.79
CA LEU A 477 -18.81 11.03 -43.66
C LEU A 477 -19.11 11.32 -45.14
N ASP A 478 -20.36 11.16 -45.59
CA ASP A 478 -20.75 11.51 -46.96
C ASP A 478 -20.81 13.02 -47.18
N ALA A 479 -21.21 13.80 -46.15
CA ALA A 479 -21.23 15.25 -46.22
C ALA A 479 -19.81 15.84 -46.39
N THR A 480 -18.80 15.24 -45.77
CA THR A 480 -17.41 15.72 -45.89
C THR A 480 -16.83 15.54 -47.29
N ARG A 481 -17.43 14.70 -48.14
CA ARG A 481 -17.04 14.58 -49.56
C ARG A 481 -17.30 15.87 -50.35
N ALA A 482 -18.32 16.64 -49.97
CA ALA A 482 -18.68 17.88 -50.64
C ALA A 482 -17.97 19.10 -50.04
N THR A 483 -17.79 19.12 -48.71
CA THR A 483 -17.24 20.27 -47.97
C THR A 483 -15.74 20.17 -47.70
N GLY A 484 -15.13 19.00 -47.91
CA GLY A 484 -13.80 18.66 -47.41
C GLY A 484 -13.84 18.07 -46.00
N MET A 485 -12.82 17.27 -45.66
CA MET A 485 -12.62 16.68 -44.34
C MET A 485 -11.66 17.54 -43.52
N THR A 486 -12.08 18.04 -42.36
CA THR A 486 -11.18 18.70 -41.40
C THR A 486 -10.63 17.67 -40.40
N PRO A 487 -9.47 17.91 -39.79
CA PRO A 487 -8.89 16.99 -38.79
C PRO A 487 -9.83 16.71 -37.61
N GLU A 488 -10.61 17.69 -37.17
CA GLU A 488 -11.53 17.57 -36.03
C GLU A 488 -12.70 16.65 -36.37
N VAL A 489 -13.27 16.81 -37.57
CA VAL A 489 -14.37 15.96 -38.05
C VAL A 489 -13.87 14.54 -38.33
N GLU A 490 -12.66 14.39 -38.85
CA GLU A 490 -12.00 13.09 -39.04
C GLU A 490 -11.86 12.37 -37.69
N ALA A 491 -11.28 13.03 -36.69
CA ALA A 491 -11.09 12.46 -35.36
C ALA A 491 -12.42 12.02 -34.71
N GLU A 492 -13.45 12.85 -34.81
CA GLU A 492 -14.78 12.52 -34.31
C GLU A 492 -15.40 11.30 -35.01
N ILE A 493 -15.27 11.20 -36.34
CA ILE A 493 -15.78 10.05 -37.09
C ILE A 493 -14.98 8.78 -36.76
N VAL A 494 -13.66 8.90 -36.68
CA VAL A 494 -12.75 7.80 -36.31
C VAL A 494 -13.08 7.26 -34.92
N GLN A 495 -13.36 8.16 -33.96
CA GLN A 495 -13.81 7.78 -32.62
C GLN A 495 -15.20 7.13 -32.66
N ALA A 496 -16.15 7.72 -33.38
CA ALA A 496 -17.50 7.16 -33.48
C ALA A 496 -17.54 5.77 -34.14
N LEU A 497 -16.65 5.50 -35.11
CA LEU A 497 -16.49 4.17 -35.70
C LEU A 497 -15.93 3.16 -34.68
N TRP A 498 -14.97 3.59 -33.85
CA TRP A 498 -14.42 2.77 -32.78
C TRP A 498 -15.49 2.41 -31.74
N ASP A 499 -16.18 3.41 -31.20
CA ASP A 499 -17.22 3.21 -30.18
C ASP A 499 -18.35 2.31 -30.71
N LEU A 500 -18.70 2.46 -31.98
CA LEU A 500 -19.69 1.59 -32.63
C LEU A 500 -19.17 0.15 -32.76
N ALA A 501 -17.90 -0.04 -33.12
CA ALA A 501 -17.32 -1.37 -33.20
C ALA A 501 -17.29 -2.07 -31.83
N LEU A 502 -16.90 -1.35 -30.77
CA LEU A 502 -16.97 -1.85 -29.39
C LEU A 502 -18.39 -2.26 -29.02
N GLN A 503 -19.38 -1.39 -29.28
CA GLN A 503 -20.78 -1.68 -29.00
C GLN A 503 -21.31 -2.90 -29.79
N LEU A 504 -20.79 -3.16 -30.97
CA LEU A 504 -21.16 -4.33 -31.78
C LEU A 504 -20.46 -5.61 -31.31
N GLU A 505 -19.22 -5.49 -30.82
CA GLU A 505 -18.43 -6.59 -30.26
C GLU A 505 -19.00 -7.07 -28.92
N GLU A 506 -19.24 -6.13 -28.00
CA GLU A 506 -19.75 -6.38 -26.64
C GLU A 506 -21.29 -6.56 -26.62
N GLY A 507 -21.97 -6.22 -27.72
CA GLY A 507 -23.42 -6.36 -27.89
C GLY A 507 -24.19 -5.39 -26.99
N THR A 508 -25.53 -5.47 -26.99
CA THR A 508 -26.29 -4.82 -25.92
C THR A 508 -26.10 -5.61 -24.64
N LEU A 509 -25.63 -4.95 -23.57
CA LEU A 509 -25.59 -5.46 -22.19
C LEU A 509 -26.92 -6.07 -21.67
N ALA A 510 -28.00 -5.98 -22.45
CA ALA A 510 -29.36 -6.31 -22.05
C ALA A 510 -29.76 -7.79 -22.16
N ASP A 511 -28.96 -8.67 -22.76
CA ASP A 511 -29.32 -10.09 -22.92
C ASP A 511 -28.17 -11.01 -22.48
N ALA A 512 -28.33 -11.61 -21.29
CA ALA A 512 -27.37 -12.53 -20.70
C ALA A 512 -27.18 -13.80 -21.55
N ARG A 513 -28.24 -14.25 -22.24
CA ARG A 513 -28.19 -15.41 -23.14
C ARG A 513 -27.28 -15.14 -24.34
N ALA A 514 -27.44 -13.97 -24.97
CA ALA A 514 -26.62 -13.59 -26.11
C ALA A 514 -25.14 -13.36 -25.73
N ARG A 515 -24.85 -13.06 -24.45
CA ARG A 515 -23.47 -13.01 -23.93
C ARG A 515 -22.89 -14.41 -23.78
N LEU A 516 -23.64 -15.35 -23.21
CA LEU A 516 -23.22 -16.75 -23.06
C LEU A 516 -22.89 -17.41 -24.41
N GLU A 517 -23.78 -17.28 -25.40
CA GLU A 517 -23.58 -17.83 -26.74
C GLU A 517 -22.31 -17.27 -27.41
N ARG A 518 -22.05 -15.97 -27.26
CA ARG A 518 -20.82 -15.34 -27.78
C ARG A 518 -19.55 -15.76 -27.05
N ALA A 519 -19.61 -15.93 -25.73
CA ALA A 519 -18.47 -16.41 -24.96
C ALA A 519 -18.09 -17.83 -25.40
N GLN A 520 -19.09 -18.71 -25.58
CA GLN A 520 -18.91 -20.07 -26.12
C GLN A 520 -18.30 -20.06 -27.52
N GLU A 521 -18.82 -19.24 -28.44
CA GLU A 521 -18.33 -19.15 -29.82
C GLU A 521 -16.87 -18.69 -29.89
N ARG A 522 -16.50 -17.65 -29.13
CA ARG A 522 -15.13 -17.10 -29.13
C ARG A 522 -14.13 -18.09 -28.53
N LEU A 523 -14.49 -18.75 -27.43
CA LEU A 523 -13.66 -19.81 -26.86
C LEU A 523 -13.49 -20.97 -27.86
N ALA A 524 -14.57 -21.43 -28.50
CA ALA A 524 -14.51 -22.50 -29.51
C ALA A 524 -13.67 -22.11 -30.74
N GLU A 525 -13.72 -20.84 -31.17
CA GLU A 525 -12.86 -20.33 -32.23
C GLU A 525 -11.39 -20.23 -31.81
N ALA A 526 -11.11 -19.72 -30.61
CA ALA A 526 -9.76 -19.65 -30.04
C ALA A 526 -9.11 -21.03 -29.92
N MET A 527 -9.87 -22.04 -29.48
CA MET A 527 -9.44 -23.44 -29.43
C MET A 527 -9.13 -24.00 -30.82
N ARG A 528 -9.99 -23.73 -31.82
CA ARG A 528 -9.77 -24.19 -33.21
C ARG A 528 -8.55 -23.55 -33.87
N ASN A 529 -8.26 -22.29 -33.53
CA ASN A 529 -7.17 -21.53 -34.10
C ASN A 529 -5.84 -21.67 -33.33
N GLY A 530 -5.83 -22.36 -32.18
CA GLY A 530 -4.64 -22.54 -31.35
C GLY A 530 -4.19 -21.26 -30.66
N ALA A 531 -5.11 -20.57 -30.00
CA ALA A 531 -4.84 -19.37 -29.21
C ALA A 531 -3.82 -19.60 -28.07
N SER A 532 -3.22 -18.51 -27.56
CA SER A 532 -2.29 -18.58 -26.42
C SER A 532 -3.00 -18.99 -25.13
N GLU A 533 -2.28 -19.57 -24.16
CA GLU A 533 -2.84 -19.97 -22.86
C GLU A 533 -3.48 -18.79 -22.11
N ALA A 534 -2.87 -17.60 -22.19
CA ALA A 534 -3.40 -16.38 -21.58
C ALA A 534 -4.74 -15.96 -22.22
N GLU A 535 -4.84 -16.03 -23.55
CA GLU A 535 -6.06 -15.72 -24.30
C GLU A 535 -7.18 -16.73 -23.96
N ILE A 536 -6.84 -18.01 -23.82
CA ILE A 536 -7.80 -19.05 -23.42
C ILE A 536 -8.30 -18.82 -21.99
N ALA A 537 -7.41 -18.48 -21.05
CA ALA A 537 -7.78 -18.21 -19.67
C ALA A 537 -8.75 -17.01 -19.57
N GLU A 538 -8.51 -15.94 -20.31
CA GLU A 538 -9.39 -14.77 -20.38
C GLU A 538 -10.78 -15.15 -20.95
N LEU A 539 -10.81 -15.93 -22.02
CA LEU A 539 -12.07 -16.40 -22.63
C LEU A 539 -12.86 -17.36 -21.71
N MET A 540 -12.17 -18.18 -20.92
CA MET A 540 -12.78 -19.05 -19.90
C MET A 540 -13.39 -18.23 -18.77
N GLN A 541 -12.70 -17.18 -18.32
CA GLN A 541 -13.22 -16.24 -17.33
C GLN A 541 -14.51 -15.56 -17.86
N GLU A 542 -14.50 -15.08 -19.09
CA GLU A 542 -15.70 -14.46 -19.69
C GLU A 542 -16.85 -15.46 -19.87
N LEU A 543 -16.56 -16.73 -20.18
CA LEU A 543 -17.56 -17.78 -20.22
C LEU A 543 -18.19 -18.03 -18.85
N ARG A 544 -17.39 -18.06 -17.77
CA ARG A 544 -17.88 -18.21 -16.38
C ARG A 544 -18.82 -17.06 -16.01
N GLU A 545 -18.40 -15.83 -16.27
CA GLU A 545 -19.23 -14.63 -16.01
C GLU A 545 -20.53 -14.64 -16.81
N ALA A 546 -20.46 -14.93 -18.11
CA ALA A 546 -21.64 -14.98 -18.96
C ALA A 546 -22.63 -16.10 -18.55
N THR A 547 -22.10 -17.24 -18.06
CA THR A 547 -22.92 -18.35 -17.54
C THR A 547 -23.61 -17.96 -16.24
N GLN A 548 -22.91 -17.28 -15.33
CA GLN A 548 -23.47 -16.78 -14.08
C GLN A 548 -24.58 -15.75 -14.32
N ASP A 549 -24.35 -14.79 -15.22
CA ASP A 549 -25.36 -13.81 -15.63
C ASP A 549 -26.59 -14.48 -16.24
N TYR A 550 -26.41 -15.54 -17.02
CA TYR A 550 -27.50 -16.32 -17.60
C TYR A 550 -28.33 -17.05 -16.53
N MET A 551 -27.68 -17.66 -15.53
CA MET A 551 -28.36 -18.30 -14.41
C MET A 551 -29.13 -17.29 -13.55
N GLN A 552 -28.53 -16.11 -13.27
CA GLN A 552 -29.20 -15.04 -12.55
C GLN A 552 -30.46 -14.57 -13.28
N MET A 553 -30.38 -14.39 -14.60
CA MET A 553 -31.52 -14.03 -15.44
C MET A 553 -32.62 -15.12 -15.43
N LEU A 554 -32.26 -16.41 -15.37
CA LEU A 554 -33.23 -17.50 -15.21
C LEU A 554 -33.89 -17.45 -13.82
N ALA A 555 -33.13 -17.22 -12.76
CA ALA A 555 -33.64 -17.09 -11.39
C ALA A 555 -34.63 -15.92 -11.26
N ASP A 556 -34.29 -14.76 -11.82
CA ASP A 556 -35.15 -13.57 -11.83
C ASP A 556 -36.47 -13.79 -12.61
N GLN A 557 -36.50 -14.72 -13.58
CA GLN A 557 -37.71 -15.07 -14.33
C GLN A 557 -38.59 -16.11 -13.63
N MET A 558 -38.05 -16.84 -12.66
CA MET A 558 -38.78 -17.85 -11.88
C MET A 558 -39.55 -17.26 -10.68
N GLU A 559 -39.39 -15.97 -10.35
CA GLU A 559 -40.21 -15.33 -9.31
C GLU A 559 -41.70 -15.28 -9.72
N PRO A 560 -42.62 -15.90 -8.95
CA PRO A 560 -44.03 -15.90 -9.29
C PRO A 560 -44.62 -14.49 -9.22
N GLY A 561 -45.30 -14.10 -10.30
CA GLY A 561 -46.14 -12.92 -10.35
C GLY A 561 -47.09 -12.87 -9.15
N GLN A 562 -47.07 -11.73 -8.49
CA GLN A 562 -47.81 -11.41 -7.28
C GLN A 562 -49.33 -11.36 -7.56
N ASP A 563 -50.03 -12.50 -7.52
CA ASP A 563 -51.48 -12.58 -7.37
C ASP A 563 -51.97 -14.00 -7.07
N GLY A 564 -52.78 -14.15 -6.00
CA GLY A 564 -53.74 -15.26 -5.87
C GLY A 564 -53.40 -16.35 -4.85
N THR A 565 -54.10 -16.31 -3.72
CA THR A 565 -54.17 -17.32 -2.67
C THR A 565 -54.52 -18.73 -3.18
N ASP A 566 -53.57 -19.65 -3.15
CA ASP A 566 -53.73 -21.09 -2.86
C ASP A 566 -52.31 -21.70 -2.79
N GLN A 567 -51.93 -22.25 -1.64
CA GLN A 567 -50.61 -22.85 -1.41
C GLN A 567 -50.63 -24.35 -1.76
N PRO A 568 -49.91 -24.81 -2.80
CA PRO A 568 -49.29 -26.12 -2.80
C PRO A 568 -47.88 -25.99 -2.20
N GLN A 569 -47.60 -26.82 -1.20
CA GLN A 569 -46.30 -26.96 -0.57
C GLN A 569 -45.38 -27.73 -1.54
N MET A 570 -44.70 -26.99 -2.42
CA MET A 570 -43.59 -27.55 -3.22
C MET A 570 -42.32 -27.57 -2.39
N SER A 571 -41.60 -28.67 -2.50
CA SER A 571 -40.33 -28.97 -1.84
C SER A 571 -39.26 -27.93 -2.19
N GLU A 572 -38.62 -27.36 -1.18
CA GLU A 572 -37.52 -26.37 -1.28
C GLU A 572 -36.22 -26.91 -1.92
N ASN A 573 -36.16 -28.16 -2.40
CA ASN A 573 -34.89 -28.84 -2.70
C ASN A 573 -34.61 -29.18 -4.18
N GLU A 574 -35.38 -28.66 -5.16
CA GLU A 574 -35.24 -29.11 -6.57
C GLU A 574 -34.44 -28.19 -7.51
N MET A 575 -33.79 -27.11 -7.05
CA MET A 575 -33.00 -26.23 -7.93
C MET A 575 -31.63 -25.73 -7.40
N GLU A 576 -31.13 -26.21 -6.26
CA GLU A 576 -29.80 -25.80 -5.75
C GLU A 576 -28.63 -26.68 -6.23
N LEU A 577 -28.86 -27.88 -6.79
CA LEU A 577 -27.76 -28.79 -7.18
C LEU A 577 -27.10 -28.49 -8.55
N SER A 578 -27.66 -27.60 -9.38
CA SER A 578 -27.18 -27.37 -10.76
C SER A 578 -25.96 -26.43 -10.86
N GLY A 579 -25.70 -25.58 -9.84
CA GLY A 579 -24.65 -24.57 -9.91
C GLY A 579 -23.23 -25.16 -9.80
N ASP A 580 -23.04 -26.08 -8.86
CA ASP A 580 -21.74 -26.66 -8.55
C ASP A 580 -21.24 -27.61 -9.67
N GLU A 581 -22.15 -28.33 -10.32
CA GLU A 581 -21.82 -29.25 -11.43
C GLU A 581 -21.31 -28.49 -12.67
N LEU A 582 -21.91 -27.34 -12.98
CA LEU A 582 -21.49 -26.45 -14.07
C LEU A 582 -20.10 -25.89 -13.81
N GLN A 583 -19.83 -25.45 -12.58
CA GLN A 583 -18.52 -24.92 -12.19
C GLN A 583 -17.43 -26.00 -12.29
N ALA A 584 -17.69 -27.19 -11.75
CA ALA A 584 -16.74 -28.31 -11.81
C ALA A 584 -16.41 -28.73 -13.26
N LEU A 585 -17.39 -28.65 -14.17
CA LEU A 585 -17.16 -28.95 -15.58
C LEU A 585 -16.30 -27.87 -16.25
N MET A 586 -16.50 -26.58 -15.94
CA MET A 586 -15.66 -25.49 -16.44
C MET A 586 -14.21 -25.57 -15.91
N ASP A 587 -14.03 -25.89 -14.63
CA ASP A 587 -12.71 -26.08 -14.03
C ASP A 587 -11.98 -27.26 -14.68
N ARG A 588 -12.70 -28.34 -15.00
CA ARG A 588 -12.13 -29.50 -15.70
C ARG A 588 -11.73 -29.18 -17.13
N ILE A 589 -12.50 -28.33 -17.83
CA ILE A 589 -12.13 -27.83 -19.15
C ILE A 589 -10.82 -27.03 -19.04
N GLU A 590 -10.69 -26.13 -18.06
CA GLU A 590 -9.49 -25.32 -17.85
C GLU A 590 -8.24 -26.20 -17.58
N GLU A 591 -8.37 -27.22 -16.72
CA GLU A 591 -7.30 -28.19 -16.44
C GLU A 591 -6.85 -28.92 -17.72
N LEU A 592 -7.80 -29.44 -18.52
CA LEU A 592 -7.48 -30.12 -19.78
C LEU A 592 -6.79 -29.20 -20.78
N MET A 593 -7.13 -27.91 -20.76
CA MET A 593 -6.51 -26.90 -21.61
C MET A 593 -5.06 -26.60 -21.19
N GLN A 594 -4.79 -26.45 -19.89
CA GLN A 594 -3.43 -26.32 -19.34
C GLN A 594 -2.57 -27.56 -19.61
N GLU A 595 -3.19 -28.75 -19.66
CA GLU A 595 -2.53 -30.00 -20.04
C GLU A 595 -2.34 -30.17 -21.57
N GLY A 596 -2.85 -29.24 -22.39
CA GLY A 596 -2.78 -29.30 -23.86
C GLY A 596 -3.74 -30.31 -24.52
N ARG A 597 -4.74 -30.81 -23.79
CA ARG A 597 -5.70 -31.85 -24.22
C ARG A 597 -6.97 -31.24 -24.85
N MET A 598 -6.76 -30.43 -25.88
CA MET A 598 -7.79 -29.65 -26.59
C MET A 598 -9.00 -30.48 -27.07
N ALA A 599 -8.77 -31.71 -27.55
CA ALA A 599 -9.83 -32.57 -28.07
C ALA A 599 -10.80 -33.04 -26.97
N GLU A 600 -10.31 -33.23 -25.75
CA GLU A 600 -11.11 -33.68 -24.61
C GLU A 600 -11.87 -32.50 -23.98
N ALA A 601 -11.22 -31.33 -23.91
CA ALA A 601 -11.87 -30.08 -23.54
C ALA A 601 -13.07 -29.76 -24.46
N GLN A 602 -12.93 -30.01 -25.77
CA GLN A 602 -14.02 -29.82 -26.73
C GLN A 602 -15.21 -30.77 -26.48
N ALA A 603 -14.97 -32.01 -26.06
CA ALA A 603 -16.04 -32.96 -25.73
C ALA A 603 -16.81 -32.53 -24.47
N LEU A 604 -16.13 -31.98 -23.46
CA LEU A 604 -16.79 -31.42 -22.27
C LEU A 604 -17.58 -30.15 -22.58
N MET A 605 -17.10 -29.31 -23.51
CA MET A 605 -17.87 -28.16 -23.99
C MET A 605 -19.17 -28.57 -24.69
N GLU A 606 -19.17 -29.69 -25.43
CA GLU A 606 -20.41 -30.24 -26.00
C GLU A 606 -21.36 -30.75 -24.92
N GLN A 607 -20.84 -31.35 -23.85
CA GLN A 607 -21.62 -31.75 -22.68
C GLN A 607 -22.22 -30.54 -21.94
N LEU A 608 -21.45 -29.46 -21.78
CA LEU A 608 -21.92 -28.18 -21.23
C LEU A 608 -23.09 -27.62 -22.05
N ASN A 609 -22.95 -27.61 -23.38
CA ASN A 609 -24.01 -27.14 -24.29
C ASN A 609 -25.28 -27.99 -24.18
N ALA A 610 -25.14 -29.31 -24.09
CA ALA A 610 -26.28 -30.22 -23.92
C ALA A 610 -27.01 -29.98 -22.59
N LEU A 611 -26.28 -29.70 -21.52
CA LEU A 611 -26.84 -29.41 -20.20
C LEU A 611 -27.60 -28.07 -20.20
N LEU A 612 -26.99 -27.02 -20.76
CA LEU A 612 -27.63 -25.71 -20.93
C LEU A 612 -28.87 -25.78 -21.84
N GLU A 613 -28.85 -26.62 -22.88
CA GLU A 613 -30.02 -26.85 -23.75
C GLU A 613 -31.14 -27.63 -23.07
N ASN A 614 -30.80 -28.60 -22.19
CA ASN A 614 -31.78 -29.37 -21.45
C ASN A 614 -32.52 -28.53 -20.39
N MET A 615 -31.83 -27.61 -19.71
CA MET A 615 -32.47 -26.68 -18.77
C MET A 615 -33.55 -25.81 -19.43
N ARG A 616 -33.40 -25.49 -20.73
CA ARG A 616 -34.40 -24.77 -21.54
C ARG A 616 -35.70 -25.57 -21.77
N ILE A 617 -35.65 -26.90 -21.73
CA ILE A 617 -36.77 -27.77 -22.10
C ILE A 617 -37.70 -28.06 -20.91
N THR A 618 -37.21 -27.88 -19.69
CA THR A 618 -37.97 -28.14 -18.45
C THR A 618 -39.04 -27.06 -18.15
N GLU A 619 -39.01 -25.91 -18.81
CA GLU A 619 -40.06 -24.86 -18.71
C GLU A 619 -41.37 -25.21 -19.46
N GLY A 620 -41.48 -26.43 -20.01
CA GLY A 620 -42.44 -26.72 -21.08
C GLY A 620 -43.58 -27.73 -20.86
N GLN A 621 -43.90 -28.27 -19.67
CA GLN A 621 -45.19 -28.99 -19.46
C GLN A 621 -45.44 -29.42 -17.99
N PRO A 622 -46.61 -29.18 -17.38
CA PRO A 622 -46.92 -29.68 -16.04
C PRO A 622 -47.53 -31.09 -16.07
N GLY A 623 -46.95 -32.00 -15.27
CA GLY A 623 -47.65 -33.11 -14.61
C GLY A 623 -47.61 -34.50 -15.27
N SER A 624 -46.87 -35.44 -14.68
CA SER A 624 -47.29 -36.85 -14.53
C SER A 624 -46.31 -37.65 -13.66
N GLY A 625 -46.64 -37.82 -12.37
CA GLY A 625 -45.97 -38.78 -11.48
C GLY A 625 -46.46 -40.21 -11.75
N GLY A 626 -45.57 -41.10 -12.16
CA GLY A 626 -45.80 -42.54 -12.23
C GLY A 626 -45.40 -43.25 -10.91
N PRO A 627 -46.02 -44.39 -10.55
CA PRO A 627 -45.75 -45.07 -9.28
C PRO A 627 -44.35 -45.74 -9.23
N GLN A 628 -43.62 -45.54 -8.13
CA GLN A 628 -42.32 -46.15 -7.83
C GLN A 628 -42.40 -47.69 -7.82
N THR A 629 -41.35 -48.35 -8.31
CA THR A 629 -41.26 -49.82 -8.36
C THR A 629 -40.66 -50.40 -7.08
N PRO A 630 -41.07 -51.61 -6.64
CA PRO A 630 -40.58 -52.22 -5.38
C PRO A 630 -39.06 -52.38 -5.25
N GLY A 631 -38.31 -52.42 -6.36
CA GLY A 631 -36.84 -52.50 -6.35
C GLY A 631 -36.14 -51.18 -6.04
N GLN A 632 -36.78 -50.03 -6.28
CA GLN A 632 -36.23 -48.71 -5.91
C GLN A 632 -36.34 -48.48 -4.40
N GLN A 633 -37.44 -48.93 -3.79
CA GLN A 633 -37.65 -48.81 -2.35
C GLN A 633 -36.60 -49.61 -1.55
N SER A 634 -36.28 -50.84 -1.98
CA SER A 634 -35.24 -51.65 -1.31
C SER A 634 -33.82 -51.08 -1.44
N MET A 635 -33.52 -50.28 -2.47
CA MET A 635 -32.23 -49.60 -2.61
C MET A 635 -32.13 -48.37 -1.71
N GLU A 636 -33.25 -47.68 -1.48
CA GLU A 636 -33.36 -46.57 -0.54
C GLU A 636 -33.19 -47.06 0.90
N ASP A 637 -33.87 -48.15 1.29
CA ASP A 637 -33.77 -48.77 2.62
C ASP A 637 -32.33 -49.26 2.94
N LEU A 638 -31.63 -49.82 1.93
CA LEU A 638 -30.23 -50.25 2.08
C LEU A 638 -29.25 -49.07 2.14
N ALA A 639 -29.56 -47.96 1.45
CA ALA A 639 -28.78 -46.74 1.51
C ALA A 639 -28.92 -46.04 2.87
N ASP A 640 -30.11 -46.08 3.46
CA ASP A 640 -30.35 -45.58 4.82
C ASP A 640 -29.60 -46.43 5.86
N THR A 641 -29.64 -47.77 5.73
CA THR A 641 -28.86 -48.68 6.58
C THR A 641 -27.35 -48.42 6.48
N LEU A 642 -26.83 -48.13 5.28
CA LEU A 642 -25.43 -47.76 5.09
C LEU A 642 -25.08 -46.43 5.77
N ARG A 643 -25.98 -45.45 5.73
CA ARG A 643 -25.78 -44.13 6.34
C ARG A 643 -25.75 -44.25 7.87
N GLU A 644 -26.71 -44.94 8.46
CA GLU A 644 -26.77 -45.18 9.90
C GLU A 644 -25.54 -45.99 10.40
N GLN A 645 -25.05 -46.93 9.58
CA GLN A 645 -23.82 -47.68 9.88
C GLN A 645 -22.56 -46.77 9.88
N GLN A 646 -22.50 -45.76 9.00
CA GLN A 646 -21.41 -44.79 8.97
C GLN A 646 -21.43 -43.87 10.19
N GLU A 647 -22.61 -43.38 10.56
CA GLU A 647 -22.79 -42.53 11.76
C GLU A 647 -22.38 -43.27 13.04
N LEU A 648 -22.77 -44.55 13.17
CA LEU A 648 -22.39 -45.38 14.31
C LEU A 648 -20.88 -45.66 14.38
N SER A 649 -20.22 -45.84 13.24
CA SER A 649 -18.75 -45.99 13.15
C SER A 649 -18.02 -44.72 13.59
N ASP A 650 -18.51 -43.54 13.18
CA ASP A 650 -17.93 -42.25 13.57
C ASP A 650 -18.11 -41.96 15.07
N GLU A 651 -19.21 -42.43 15.66
CA GLU A 651 -19.46 -42.34 17.10
C GLU A 651 -18.55 -43.30 17.90
N ALA A 652 -18.38 -44.54 17.44
CA ALA A 652 -17.44 -45.50 18.02
C ALA A 652 -15.98 -45.00 17.96
N PHE A 653 -15.60 -44.31 16.88
CA PHE A 653 -14.28 -43.69 16.74
C PHE A 653 -14.08 -42.49 17.68
N ARG A 654 -15.13 -41.67 17.88
CA ARG A 654 -15.11 -40.59 18.88
C ARG A 654 -14.95 -41.12 20.30
N GLU A 655 -15.69 -42.17 20.66
CA GLU A 655 -15.59 -42.79 21.99
C GLU A 655 -14.20 -43.41 22.25
N MET A 656 -13.57 -43.98 21.21
CA MET A 656 -12.19 -44.47 21.29
C MET A 656 -11.18 -43.33 21.59
N GLN A 657 -11.33 -42.17 20.95
CA GLN A 657 -10.45 -41.02 21.19
C GLN A 657 -10.61 -40.44 22.60
N GLU A 658 -11.84 -40.44 23.12
CA GLU A 658 -12.15 -39.96 24.47
C GLU A 658 -11.58 -40.88 25.57
N GLN A 659 -11.57 -42.20 25.35
CA GLN A 659 -10.89 -43.15 26.25
C GLN A 659 -9.35 -43.02 26.20
N GLY A 660 -8.78 -42.62 25.06
CA GLY A 660 -7.33 -42.45 24.89
C GLY A 660 -6.72 -41.20 25.57
N GLN A 661 -7.55 -40.22 25.96
CA GLN A 661 -7.09 -38.92 26.50
C GLN A 661 -7.15 -38.78 28.03
N GLN A 662 -7.71 -39.74 28.76
CA GLN A 662 -7.65 -39.77 30.23
C GLN A 662 -6.35 -40.44 30.71
N GLY A 663 -5.20 -39.75 30.58
CA GLY A 663 -3.94 -40.40 30.95
C GLY A 663 -2.65 -39.60 31.13
N GLN A 664 -2.59 -38.28 31.42
CA GLN A 664 -1.51 -37.64 32.24
C GLN A 664 -1.53 -36.08 32.22
N PRO A 665 -1.24 -35.36 33.34
CA PRO A 665 -1.13 -33.89 33.36
C PRO A 665 0.31 -33.30 33.50
N GLY A 666 0.68 -32.38 32.60
CA GLY A 666 1.30 -31.05 32.86
C GLY A 666 2.85 -30.85 32.90
N GLN A 667 3.41 -30.01 32.00
CA GLN A 667 4.37 -28.87 32.26
C GLN A 667 5.02 -28.27 30.98
N GLN A 668 5.47 -27.01 31.06
CA GLN A 668 5.88 -26.07 29.97
C GLN A 668 7.30 -25.45 30.24
N PRO A 669 8.17 -25.12 29.25
CA PRO A 669 9.37 -24.27 29.44
C PRO A 669 9.61 -23.14 28.38
N GLY A 670 10.56 -22.21 28.64
CA GLY A 670 10.90 -21.02 27.80
C GLY A 670 12.38 -20.81 27.38
N GLN A 671 12.57 -19.92 26.39
CA GLN A 671 13.70 -19.09 25.83
C GLN A 671 15.22 -19.49 25.77
N GLN A 672 15.80 -19.19 24.59
CA GLN A 672 17.13 -19.30 23.89
C GLN A 672 18.46 -18.90 24.60
N PRO A 673 19.69 -19.27 24.12
CA PRO A 673 20.29 -18.96 22.79
C PRO A 673 21.17 -20.04 22.11
N GLY A 674 21.40 -19.96 20.77
CA GLY A 674 22.19 -20.95 20.01
C GLY A 674 23.17 -20.36 18.97
N GLU A 675 24.41 -20.87 19.00
CA GLU A 675 25.38 -20.94 17.89
C GLU A 675 25.22 -22.31 17.18
N GLN A 676 25.42 -22.36 15.86
CA GLN A 676 25.48 -23.58 15.01
C GLN A 676 26.79 -24.38 15.28
N PRO A 677 26.95 -25.69 14.91
CA PRO A 677 26.29 -26.39 13.79
C PRO A 677 25.89 -27.88 13.99
N GLY A 678 25.03 -28.41 13.09
CA GLY A 678 25.11 -29.80 12.59
C GLY A 678 24.06 -30.84 13.06
N GLN A 679 23.21 -31.24 12.10
CA GLN A 679 22.53 -32.53 11.89
C GLN A 679 21.76 -33.24 13.03
N GLY A 680 20.45 -33.47 12.79
CA GLY A 680 19.71 -34.64 13.27
C GLY A 680 18.41 -34.39 14.05
N GLN A 681 17.31 -34.94 13.53
CA GLN A 681 16.00 -35.27 14.15
C GLN A 681 14.98 -34.16 14.55
N GLN A 682 13.77 -34.25 13.94
CA GLN A 682 12.44 -33.82 14.45
C GLN A 682 12.07 -34.53 15.79
N PRO A 683 11.04 -34.13 16.60
CA PRO A 683 9.83 -33.31 16.30
C PRO A 683 9.31 -32.35 17.43
N GLY A 684 8.28 -31.52 17.15
CA GLY A 684 7.16 -31.23 18.10
C GLY A 684 6.91 -29.82 18.69
N GLN A 685 5.85 -29.15 18.19
CA GLN A 685 4.81 -28.27 18.79
C GLN A 685 5.07 -27.08 19.78
N GLN A 686 4.31 -26.00 19.52
CA GLN A 686 4.05 -24.72 20.24
C GLN A 686 3.90 -24.79 21.78
N PRO A 687 4.19 -23.70 22.55
CA PRO A 687 3.10 -22.79 22.99
C PRO A 687 3.46 -21.32 23.34
N GLY A 688 2.45 -20.44 23.29
CA GLY A 688 2.11 -19.57 24.44
C GLY A 688 2.61 -18.12 24.47
N GLN A 689 1.71 -17.19 24.10
CA GLN A 689 1.76 -15.77 24.43
C GLN A 689 1.55 -15.51 25.93
N GLN A 690 2.24 -14.50 26.48
CA GLN A 690 1.64 -13.49 27.38
C GLN A 690 2.55 -12.27 27.50
N GLY A 691 1.99 -11.07 27.28
CA GLY A 691 2.71 -9.81 27.42
C GLY A 691 1.97 -8.62 26.80
N GLN A 692 0.87 -8.23 27.46
CA GLN A 692 -0.02 -7.12 27.18
C GLN A 692 0.68 -5.81 26.73
N VAL A 693 0.07 -5.14 25.75
CA VAL A 693 -0.16 -3.69 25.83
C VAL A 693 -1.58 -3.37 25.36
N GLN A 694 -2.33 -2.71 26.24
CA GLN A 694 -3.70 -2.26 26.12
C GLN A 694 -3.86 -1.09 25.14
N GLN A 695 -4.98 -1.06 24.41
CA GLN A 695 -5.80 0.15 24.28
C GLN A 695 -7.30 -0.17 24.11
N PRO A 696 -8.21 0.76 24.48
CA PRO A 696 -9.53 0.45 24.99
C PRO A 696 -10.69 0.87 24.08
N GLY A 697 -11.76 0.07 24.13
CA GLY A 697 -13.15 0.54 24.20
C GLY A 697 -13.85 0.94 22.89
N GLN A 698 -14.89 0.20 22.54
CA GLN A 698 -16.20 0.78 22.19
C GLN A 698 -17.35 -0.22 22.37
N ARG A 699 -18.50 0.32 22.76
CA ARG A 699 -19.69 -0.30 23.37
C ARG A 699 -20.70 -0.81 22.32
N GLN A 700 -21.38 -1.92 22.66
CA GLN A 700 -22.86 -2.19 22.70
C GLN A 700 -23.79 -1.19 21.99
N GLN A 701 -24.90 -1.53 21.30
CA GLN A 701 -25.94 -2.61 21.35
C GLN A 701 -26.93 -2.31 20.16
N PRO A 702 -28.13 -2.93 19.93
CA PRO A 702 -28.84 -4.02 20.65
C PRO A 702 -29.48 -5.13 19.79
N GLY A 703 -29.62 -6.33 20.38
CA GLY A 703 -30.57 -7.36 19.96
C GLY A 703 -31.91 -7.23 20.71
N GLN A 704 -33.03 -7.36 19.98
CA GLN A 704 -34.41 -7.37 20.49
C GLN A 704 -35.02 -8.78 20.40
N GLN A 705 -35.93 -9.06 21.32
CA GLN A 705 -36.46 -10.37 21.74
C GLN A 705 -37.45 -11.01 20.76
N GLY A 706 -37.53 -12.35 20.81
CA GLY A 706 -38.70 -13.15 20.47
C GLY A 706 -38.78 -14.38 21.39
N GLN A 707 -39.89 -14.53 22.12
CA GLN A 707 -40.13 -15.51 23.19
C GLN A 707 -41.43 -16.27 22.86
N GLY A 708 -41.46 -17.61 22.98
CA GLY A 708 -42.65 -18.43 22.70
C GLY A 708 -42.64 -19.81 23.38
N GLN A 709 -43.34 -19.88 24.52
CA GLN A 709 -44.01 -21.00 25.23
C GLN A 709 -43.54 -22.49 25.21
N GLN A 710 -43.19 -22.97 26.42
CA GLN A 710 -43.60 -24.28 27.04
C GLN A 710 -45.07 -24.20 27.54
N PRO A 711 -45.82 -25.29 27.93
CA PRO A 711 -45.42 -26.36 28.89
C PRO A 711 -46.09 -27.78 28.72
N GLY A 712 -45.60 -28.78 29.48
CA GLY A 712 -46.03 -30.20 29.45
C GLY A 712 -46.91 -30.72 30.61
N GLN A 713 -46.97 -32.07 30.77
CA GLN A 713 -47.48 -32.97 31.87
C GLN A 713 -48.35 -34.13 31.28
N GLN A 714 -48.37 -35.42 31.67
CA GLN A 714 -47.86 -36.24 32.79
C GLN A 714 -48.16 -37.76 32.50
N PRO A 715 -47.47 -38.76 33.09
CA PRO A 715 -47.71 -40.21 32.87
C PRO A 715 -48.13 -41.03 34.12
N GLY A 716 -48.66 -42.24 33.93
CA GLY A 716 -48.71 -43.32 34.95
C GLY A 716 -49.60 -44.54 34.64
N ASP A 717 -49.06 -45.77 34.71
CA ASP A 717 -49.41 -46.80 35.73
C ASP A 717 -48.52 -48.08 35.68
N GLN A 718 -48.40 -48.75 36.84
CA GLN A 718 -47.37 -49.70 37.41
C GLN A 718 -47.64 -51.22 37.09
N PRO A 719 -47.02 -52.32 37.66
CA PRO A 719 -46.09 -52.47 38.82
C PRO A 719 -45.02 -53.62 38.92
N GLY A 720 -44.01 -53.43 39.79
CA GLY A 720 -43.66 -54.30 40.96
C GLY A 720 -42.75 -55.56 40.86
N GLY A 721 -41.58 -55.55 41.54
CA GLY A 721 -40.83 -56.74 42.02
C GLY A 721 -39.40 -56.44 42.52
N ALA A 722 -39.05 -56.77 43.78
CA ALA A 722 -37.87 -56.30 44.53
C ALA A 722 -36.77 -57.38 44.78
N GLY A 723 -35.51 -56.93 45.01
CA GLY A 723 -34.42 -57.72 45.63
C GLY A 723 -32.99 -57.13 45.50
N GLU A 724 -32.54 -56.36 46.51
CA GLU A 724 -31.18 -56.14 47.11
C GLU A 724 -29.91 -56.25 46.20
N GLY A 725 -29.11 -55.19 45.93
CA GLY A 725 -28.13 -54.45 46.78
C GLY A 725 -26.70 -55.02 46.56
N GLU A 726 -25.71 -54.38 45.89
CA GLU A 726 -24.92 -53.17 46.22
C GLU A 726 -24.06 -52.71 45.00
N GLY A 727 -23.78 -51.40 44.88
CA GLY A 727 -22.66 -50.84 44.09
C GLY A 727 -23.03 -50.00 42.87
N GLN A 728 -23.39 -48.73 43.08
CA GLN A 728 -23.87 -47.78 42.07
C GLN A 728 -22.76 -46.80 41.64
N ASP A 729 -22.47 -46.73 40.34
CA ASP A 729 -22.04 -45.52 39.63
C ASP A 729 -22.96 -45.37 38.40
N GLY A 730 -23.44 -44.15 38.18
CA GLY A 730 -24.73 -43.86 37.52
C GLY A 730 -24.80 -44.05 36.01
N ALA A 731 -25.84 -44.75 35.57
CA ALA A 731 -26.34 -44.76 34.20
C ALA A 731 -27.27 -43.57 33.96
N GLY A 732 -26.96 -42.77 32.94
CA GLY A 732 -27.94 -42.03 32.16
C GLY A 732 -28.26 -42.85 30.90
N THR A 733 -29.55 -42.99 30.58
CA THR A 733 -30.07 -43.69 29.41
C THR A 733 -29.58 -43.06 28.10
N GLY A 734 -28.48 -43.60 27.56
CA GLY A 734 -28.13 -43.60 26.14
C GLY A 734 -28.06 -45.05 25.69
N GLU A 735 -28.68 -45.39 24.56
CA GLU A 735 -28.52 -46.73 23.97
C GLU A 735 -27.02 -47.00 23.73
N SER A 736 -26.52 -48.15 24.18
CA SER A 736 -25.12 -48.49 23.96
C SER A 736 -24.87 -48.68 22.45
N LEU A 737 -23.66 -48.36 21.99
CA LEU A 737 -23.27 -48.57 20.58
C LEU A 737 -23.54 -50.00 20.09
N ALA A 738 -23.40 -50.98 20.98
CA ALA A 738 -23.70 -52.38 20.70
C ALA A 738 -25.19 -52.63 20.41
N GLU A 739 -26.11 -51.99 21.12
CA GLU A 739 -27.56 -52.13 20.91
C GLU A 739 -28.00 -51.50 19.59
N ARG A 740 -27.41 -50.36 19.22
CA ARG A 740 -27.64 -49.73 17.93
C ARG A 740 -27.09 -50.56 16.77
N GLN A 741 -25.89 -51.14 16.93
CA GLN A 741 -25.32 -52.07 15.94
C GLN A 741 -26.21 -53.30 15.73
N GLN A 742 -26.80 -53.83 16.80
CA GLN A 742 -27.75 -54.93 16.73
C GLN A 742 -29.01 -54.54 15.94
N GLY A 743 -29.54 -53.33 16.18
CA GLY A 743 -30.69 -52.79 15.45
C GLY A 743 -30.47 -52.73 13.94
N LEU A 744 -29.28 -52.25 13.52
CA LEU A 744 -28.88 -52.20 12.10
C LEU A 744 -28.74 -53.59 11.48
N ARG A 745 -28.13 -54.54 12.21
CA ARG A 745 -28.02 -55.93 11.74
C ARG A 745 -29.41 -56.56 11.55
N ASP A 746 -30.32 -56.34 12.49
CA ASP A 746 -31.67 -56.89 12.44
C ASP A 746 -32.51 -56.25 11.31
N GLU A 747 -32.28 -54.96 11.01
CA GLU A 747 -32.89 -54.27 9.87
C GLU A 747 -32.36 -54.79 8.53
N LEU A 748 -31.05 -54.97 8.40
CA LEU A 748 -30.44 -55.59 7.23
C LEU A 748 -30.97 -57.02 6.99
N ALA A 749 -31.14 -57.80 8.07
CA ALA A 749 -31.72 -59.15 7.99
C ALA A 749 -33.18 -59.12 7.49
N ARG A 750 -33.98 -58.12 7.88
CA ARG A 750 -35.34 -57.89 7.37
C ARG A 750 -35.32 -57.52 5.89
N GLN A 751 -34.49 -56.57 5.49
CA GLN A 751 -34.38 -56.10 4.11
C GLN A 751 -33.92 -57.22 3.16
N ARG A 752 -32.93 -58.03 3.57
CA ARG A 752 -32.51 -59.23 2.83
C ARG A 752 -33.66 -60.22 2.66
N GLY A 753 -34.50 -60.40 3.68
CA GLY A 753 -35.68 -61.27 3.60
C GLY A 753 -36.81 -60.72 2.72
N ALA A 754 -36.89 -59.39 2.56
CA ALA A 754 -37.86 -58.70 1.73
C ALA A 754 -37.45 -58.56 0.26
N LEU A 755 -36.14 -58.70 -0.03
CA LEU A 755 -35.60 -58.65 -1.38
C LEU A 755 -36.24 -59.72 -2.30
N PRO A 756 -36.88 -59.32 -3.41
CA PRO A 756 -37.37 -60.26 -4.41
C PRO A 756 -36.23 -61.16 -4.88
N GLY A 757 -36.50 -62.45 -5.12
CA GLY A 757 -35.49 -63.38 -5.60
C GLY A 757 -34.97 -63.00 -6.99
N LEU A 758 -33.94 -62.16 -7.05
CA LEU A 758 -33.26 -61.74 -8.27
C LEU A 758 -32.57 -62.98 -8.89
N PRO A 759 -32.92 -63.38 -10.13
CA PRO A 759 -32.26 -64.46 -10.84
C PRO A 759 -30.93 -63.98 -11.46
N GLY A 760 -29.96 -64.89 -11.61
CA GLY A 760 -28.68 -64.62 -12.29
C GLY A 760 -27.50 -64.36 -11.33
N ASP A 761 -26.30 -64.33 -11.92
CA ASP A 761 -25.04 -64.25 -11.18
C ASP A 761 -24.91 -62.97 -10.32
N ALA A 762 -25.50 -61.86 -10.80
CA ALA A 762 -25.57 -60.59 -10.08
C ALA A 762 -26.49 -60.63 -8.86
N GLY A 763 -27.64 -61.32 -8.96
CA GLY A 763 -28.54 -61.56 -7.81
C GLY A 763 -27.91 -62.45 -6.74
N ASP A 764 -27.11 -63.44 -7.14
CA ASP A 764 -26.33 -64.27 -6.21
C ASP A 764 -25.16 -63.51 -5.57
N ALA A 765 -24.53 -62.59 -6.30
CA ALA A 765 -23.51 -61.71 -5.76
C ALA A 765 -24.07 -60.71 -4.74
N ALA A 766 -25.26 -60.17 -4.99
CA ALA A 766 -25.98 -59.32 -4.06
C ALA A 766 -26.26 -60.05 -2.73
N ARG A 767 -26.83 -61.26 -2.79
CA ARG A 767 -27.11 -62.08 -1.61
C ARG A 767 -25.85 -62.37 -0.79
N ARG A 768 -24.76 -62.81 -1.43
CA ARG A 768 -23.50 -63.07 -0.74
C ARG A 768 -22.90 -61.83 -0.07
N SER A 769 -23.04 -60.66 -0.70
CA SER A 769 -22.52 -59.41 -0.15
C SER A 769 -23.34 -58.95 1.05
N LEU A 770 -24.66 -59.10 1.02
CA LEU A 770 -25.52 -58.80 2.17
C LEU A 770 -25.30 -59.80 3.33
N ASP A 771 -25.04 -61.08 3.03
CA ASP A 771 -24.67 -62.09 4.04
C ASP A 771 -23.32 -61.75 4.72
N GLN A 772 -22.34 -61.27 3.94
CA GLN A 772 -21.06 -60.83 4.48
C GLN A 772 -21.21 -59.56 5.33
N ALA A 773 -22.06 -58.61 4.91
CA ALA A 773 -22.38 -57.42 5.68
C ALA A 773 -23.00 -57.77 7.04
N GLU A 774 -23.98 -58.67 7.07
CA GLU A 774 -24.61 -59.13 8.32
C GLU A 774 -23.59 -59.83 9.25
N GLY A 775 -22.71 -60.67 8.71
CA GLY A 775 -21.68 -61.35 9.49
C GLY A 775 -20.61 -60.41 10.06
N ALA A 776 -20.28 -59.33 9.35
CA ALA A 776 -19.39 -58.28 9.84
C ALA A 776 -20.08 -57.41 10.91
N MET A 777 -21.36 -57.07 10.72
CA MET A 777 -22.16 -56.35 11.73
C MET A 777 -22.30 -57.14 13.04
N ASP A 778 -22.45 -58.47 12.96
CA ASP A 778 -22.51 -59.33 14.15
C ASP A 778 -21.18 -59.32 14.94
N GLN A 779 -20.06 -59.35 14.22
CA GLN A 779 -18.72 -59.26 14.84
C GLN A 779 -18.47 -57.87 15.43
N ALA A 780 -18.94 -56.81 14.77
CA ALA A 780 -18.89 -55.44 15.29
C ALA A 780 -19.69 -55.32 16.60
N GLU A 781 -20.92 -55.86 16.64
CA GLU A 781 -21.75 -55.88 17.85
C GLU A 781 -21.04 -56.59 19.01
N GLN A 782 -20.44 -57.75 18.75
CA GLN A 782 -19.70 -58.50 19.77
C GLN A 782 -18.48 -57.73 20.30
N ALA A 783 -17.77 -57.02 19.42
CA ALA A 783 -16.61 -56.20 19.79
C ALA A 783 -17.04 -54.99 20.65
N LEU A 784 -18.13 -54.30 20.26
CA LEU A 784 -18.70 -53.19 21.03
C LEU A 784 -19.17 -53.66 22.42
N ARG A 785 -19.80 -54.84 22.54
CA ARG A 785 -20.18 -55.42 23.85
C ARG A 785 -18.99 -55.74 24.75
N GLN A 786 -17.83 -56.04 24.16
CA GLN A 786 -16.60 -56.35 24.87
C GLN A 786 -15.77 -55.09 25.18
N GLY A 787 -16.23 -53.91 24.75
CA GLY A 787 -15.51 -52.64 24.89
C GLY A 787 -14.30 -52.51 23.95
N ASP A 788 -14.19 -53.38 22.94
CA ASP A 788 -13.12 -53.35 21.94
C ASP A 788 -13.56 -52.49 20.75
N ASN A 789 -13.57 -51.16 20.96
CA ASN A 789 -13.99 -50.19 19.94
C ASN A 789 -13.09 -50.22 18.70
N GLY A 790 -11.80 -50.58 18.85
CA GLY A 790 -10.87 -50.71 17.73
C GLY A 790 -11.27 -51.86 16.79
N ARG A 791 -11.49 -53.06 17.35
CA ARG A 791 -11.96 -54.21 16.56
C ARG A 791 -13.38 -53.99 16.01
N ALA A 792 -14.23 -53.26 16.73
CA ALA A 792 -15.56 -52.92 16.25
C ALA A 792 -15.51 -52.09 14.97
N ILE A 793 -14.71 -51.03 14.93
CA ILE A 793 -14.58 -50.14 13.76
C ILE A 793 -14.07 -50.90 12.54
N ASP A 794 -13.10 -51.80 12.71
CA ASP A 794 -12.60 -52.63 11.61
C ASP A 794 -13.73 -53.50 11.01
N GLN A 795 -14.58 -54.08 11.84
CA GLN A 795 -15.72 -54.90 11.40
C GLN A 795 -16.85 -54.04 10.80
N GLN A 796 -17.08 -52.83 11.31
CA GLN A 796 -18.04 -51.89 10.75
C GLN A 796 -17.61 -51.41 9.34
N ALA A 797 -16.31 -51.21 9.12
CA ALA A 797 -15.77 -50.90 7.81
C ALA A 797 -15.99 -52.05 6.81
N GLU A 798 -15.75 -53.29 7.23
CA GLU A 798 -16.04 -54.48 6.40
C GLU A 798 -17.53 -54.61 6.07
N ALA A 799 -18.42 -54.29 7.03
CA ALA A 799 -19.87 -54.27 6.79
C ALA A 799 -20.28 -53.20 5.76
N MET A 800 -19.74 -51.98 5.85
CA MET A 800 -20.04 -50.90 4.90
C MET A 800 -19.58 -51.25 3.47
N ASP A 801 -18.40 -51.85 3.32
CA ASP A 801 -17.91 -52.28 2.02
C ASP A 801 -18.79 -53.38 1.42
N ALA A 802 -19.22 -54.33 2.24
CA ALA A 802 -20.11 -55.40 1.83
C ALA A 802 -21.52 -54.87 1.44
N LEU A 803 -22.06 -53.88 2.16
CA LEU A 803 -23.30 -53.18 1.78
C LEU A 803 -23.18 -52.43 0.44
N ARG A 804 -22.07 -51.70 0.24
CA ARG A 804 -21.79 -50.99 -1.03
C ARG A 804 -21.65 -51.94 -2.21
N ASN A 805 -21.06 -53.12 -1.99
CA ASN A 805 -20.98 -54.16 -3.01
C ASN A 805 -22.35 -54.79 -3.28
N GLY A 806 -23.15 -55.00 -2.22
CA GLY A 806 -24.53 -55.49 -2.31
C GLY A 806 -25.41 -54.58 -3.16
N MET A 807 -25.42 -53.28 -2.90
CA MET A 807 -26.19 -52.29 -3.68
C MET A 807 -25.74 -52.23 -5.15
N ARG A 808 -24.43 -52.27 -5.42
CA ARG A 808 -23.91 -52.33 -6.80
C ARG A 808 -24.39 -53.58 -7.53
N ALA A 809 -24.34 -54.75 -6.89
CA ALA A 809 -24.80 -56.00 -7.46
C ALA A 809 -26.34 -56.03 -7.68
N ILE A 810 -27.11 -55.41 -6.79
CA ILE A 810 -28.58 -55.26 -6.95
C ILE A 810 -28.88 -54.33 -8.14
N GLY A 811 -28.20 -53.20 -8.24
CA GLY A 811 -28.34 -52.27 -9.37
C GLY A 811 -27.98 -52.92 -10.71
N GLU A 812 -26.92 -53.72 -10.74
CA GLU A 812 -26.52 -54.46 -11.94
C GLU A 812 -27.53 -55.57 -12.29
N ALA A 813 -28.06 -56.29 -11.30
CA ALA A 813 -29.10 -57.30 -11.51
C ALA A 813 -30.41 -56.69 -12.03
N LEU A 814 -30.80 -55.51 -11.56
CA LEU A 814 -31.96 -54.77 -12.04
C LEU A 814 -31.75 -54.28 -13.48
N ALA A 815 -30.57 -53.72 -13.78
CA ALA A 815 -30.21 -53.25 -15.12
C ALA A 815 -30.14 -54.38 -16.16
N GLN A 816 -29.69 -55.57 -15.77
CA GLN A 816 -29.68 -56.75 -16.65
C GLN A 816 -31.09 -57.27 -16.97
N ASN A 817 -32.07 -57.03 -16.10
CA ASN A 817 -33.44 -57.50 -16.28
C ASN A 817 -34.29 -56.56 -17.16
N GLU A 818 -33.77 -55.38 -17.51
CA GLU A 818 -34.43 -54.37 -18.36
C GLU A 818 -34.03 -54.39 -19.84
N GLN A 819 -33.29 -55.40 -20.33
CA GLN A 819 -32.95 -55.50 -21.76
C GLN A 819 -33.98 -56.32 -22.60
N PRO A 820 -34.60 -55.74 -23.65
CA PRO A 820 -35.16 -56.47 -24.78
C PRO A 820 -34.07 -56.87 -25.80
N GLN A 821 -34.33 -57.94 -26.56
CA GLN A 821 -33.44 -58.58 -27.55
C GLN A 821 -32.85 -57.65 -28.65
N PRO A 822 -31.68 -58.02 -29.25
CA PRO A 822 -30.86 -57.12 -30.06
C PRO A 822 -31.08 -57.22 -31.59
N GLY A 823 -30.84 -56.12 -32.29
CA GLY A 823 -30.76 -56.02 -33.76
C GLY A 823 -29.36 -55.59 -34.24
N GLU A 824 -28.85 -56.31 -35.26
CA GLU A 824 -27.59 -56.17 -36.02
C GLU A 824 -27.32 -54.72 -36.50
N ASN A 825 -26.09 -54.19 -36.61
CA ASN A 825 -25.01 -54.61 -37.53
C ASN A 825 -23.72 -53.76 -37.33
N GLN A 826 -22.63 -54.21 -37.97
CA GLN A 826 -21.20 -54.10 -37.62
C GLN A 826 -20.40 -52.92 -38.26
N GLY A 827 -19.20 -52.67 -37.69
CA GLY A 827 -17.98 -52.23 -38.40
C GLY A 827 -17.11 -51.23 -37.60
N ALA A 828 -16.22 -51.64 -36.69
CA ALA A 828 -14.83 -52.17 -36.85
C ALA A 828 -13.71 -51.09 -36.79
N GLY A 829 -12.77 -51.25 -35.85
CA GLY A 829 -11.46 -50.56 -35.82
C GLY A 829 -10.71 -50.59 -34.48
N GLU A 830 -9.88 -51.61 -34.25
CA GLU A 830 -8.86 -51.82 -33.18
C GLU A 830 -7.82 -50.67 -33.06
N GLY A 831 -7.10 -50.39 -31.96
CA GLY A 831 -6.82 -50.97 -30.62
C GLY A 831 -6.02 -49.91 -29.81
N PRO A 832 -5.06 -50.18 -28.89
CA PRO A 832 -4.79 -51.32 -28.02
C PRO A 832 -4.85 -50.98 -26.50
N THR A 833 -4.98 -52.01 -25.68
CA THR A 833 -4.91 -51.99 -24.21
C THR A 833 -3.47 -51.84 -23.70
N GLY A 834 -3.28 -50.95 -22.72
CA GLY A 834 -2.07 -50.86 -21.89
C GLY A 834 -2.43 -50.47 -20.46
N GLN A 835 -2.39 -51.45 -19.55
CA GLN A 835 -2.62 -51.29 -18.10
C GLN A 835 -1.51 -50.46 -17.45
N VAL A 836 -1.86 -49.53 -16.54
CA VAL A 836 -0.96 -49.02 -15.49
C VAL A 836 -1.74 -48.91 -14.18
N GLN A 837 -1.09 -49.37 -13.10
CA GLN A 837 -1.57 -49.51 -11.72
C GLN A 837 -1.99 -48.20 -11.04
N PRO A 838 -2.91 -48.25 -10.05
CA PRO A 838 -3.30 -47.10 -9.25
C PRO A 838 -2.22 -46.78 -8.20
N SER A 839 -1.70 -45.55 -8.23
CA SER A 839 -0.96 -44.97 -7.11
C SER A 839 -1.93 -44.62 -5.97
N ARG A 840 -1.61 -45.12 -4.77
CA ARG A 840 -2.38 -44.94 -3.53
C ARG A 840 -2.31 -43.48 -3.07
N ARG A 841 -3.47 -42.81 -3.02
CA ARG A 841 -3.74 -41.64 -2.17
C ARG A 841 -4.40 -42.12 -0.87
N ASP A 842 -4.07 -41.48 0.24
CA ASP A 842 -4.74 -41.69 1.53
C ASP A 842 -6.15 -41.05 1.47
N PRO A 843 -7.22 -41.63 2.07
CA PRO A 843 -8.58 -41.08 2.16
C PRO A 843 -8.78 -39.63 2.63
N LEU A 844 -7.71 -38.90 3.00
CA LEU A 844 -7.74 -37.45 3.25
C LEU A 844 -6.97 -36.64 2.21
N GLY A 845 -6.72 -37.20 1.02
CA GLY A 845 -6.29 -36.47 -0.17
C GLY A 845 -4.86 -35.92 -0.15
N ARG A 846 -3.98 -36.40 0.73
CA ARG A 846 -2.59 -35.91 0.79
C ARG A 846 -1.63 -36.80 -0.02
N GLU A 847 -0.81 -36.16 -0.83
CA GLU A 847 0.38 -36.76 -1.44
C GLU A 847 1.61 -36.50 -0.55
N LEU A 848 2.46 -37.51 -0.38
CA LEU A 848 3.71 -37.41 0.37
C LEU A 848 4.89 -37.15 -0.58
N GLY A 849 5.38 -35.91 -0.60
CA GLY A 849 6.82 -35.62 -0.57
C GLY A 849 7.46 -34.97 -1.81
N GLY A 850 8.01 -33.76 -1.61
CA GLY A 850 9.04 -33.14 -2.46
C GLY A 850 9.39 -31.70 -2.07
N ALA A 851 10.31 -31.50 -1.12
CA ALA A 851 10.90 -30.21 -0.68
C ALA A 851 11.77 -29.55 -1.79
N GLY A 852 12.09 -28.25 -1.84
CA GLY A 852 11.83 -27.06 -1.02
C GLY A 852 12.84 -25.96 -1.41
N GLN A 853 12.45 -24.69 -1.45
CA GLN A 853 13.35 -23.53 -1.33
C GLN A 853 12.53 -22.32 -0.85
N TYR A 854 12.82 -21.83 0.36
CA TYR A 854 12.24 -20.61 0.92
C TYR A 854 13.12 -19.40 0.60
N GLY A 855 12.48 -18.28 0.23
CA GLY A 855 13.09 -16.97 0.08
C GLY A 855 12.06 -15.86 0.37
N THR A 856 12.02 -15.47 1.65
CA THR A 856 11.59 -14.17 2.25
C THR A 856 10.28 -13.48 1.85
N ASP A 857 9.54 -13.10 2.89
CA ASP A 857 8.35 -12.24 2.93
C ASP A 857 8.51 -10.93 2.13
N GLU A 858 8.15 -10.94 0.85
CA GLU A 858 7.87 -9.71 0.09
C GLU A 858 6.85 -9.91 -1.04
N ASN A 859 5.97 -10.91 -0.90
CA ASN A 859 4.97 -11.26 -1.92
C ASN A 859 3.51 -11.04 -1.45
N LEU A 860 3.28 -10.04 -0.59
CA LEU A 860 1.94 -9.64 -0.13
C LEU A 860 1.42 -8.35 -0.82
N LEU A 861 2.04 -7.91 -1.92
CA LEU A 861 1.66 -6.70 -2.64
C LEU A 861 1.45 -6.90 -4.14
N GLN A 862 1.13 -8.12 -4.59
CA GLN A 862 0.69 -8.36 -5.97
C GLN A 862 -0.45 -9.38 -5.97
N GLY A 863 -1.65 -8.93 -6.34
CA GLY A 863 -2.88 -9.72 -6.37
C GLY A 863 -4.13 -8.85 -6.15
N GLU A 864 -5.28 -9.30 -6.64
CA GLU A 864 -6.61 -8.66 -6.74
C GLU A 864 -7.07 -7.73 -5.58
N ASP A 865 -6.47 -7.84 -4.40
CA ASP A 865 -6.73 -6.98 -3.24
C ASP A 865 -6.33 -5.50 -3.46
N VAL A 866 -5.41 -5.20 -4.37
CA VAL A 866 -5.03 -3.80 -4.70
C VAL A 866 -6.14 -3.10 -5.48
N TYR A 867 -6.78 -3.79 -6.42
CA TYR A 867 -7.90 -3.23 -7.21
C TYR A 867 -9.14 -3.03 -6.34
N ARG A 868 -9.47 -4.03 -5.49
CA ARG A 868 -10.60 -3.91 -4.55
C ARG A 868 -10.40 -2.75 -3.57
N ARG A 869 -9.18 -2.58 -3.05
CA ARG A 869 -8.85 -1.46 -2.13
C ARG A 869 -8.78 -0.11 -2.86
N ALA A 870 -8.36 -0.08 -4.12
CA ALA A 870 -8.41 1.12 -4.96
C ALA A 870 -9.86 1.54 -5.25
N GLU A 871 -10.77 0.60 -5.52
CA GLU A 871 -12.21 0.86 -5.68
C GLU A 871 -12.86 1.34 -4.38
N GLU A 872 -12.52 0.73 -3.23
CA GLU A 872 -12.98 1.20 -1.93
C GLU A 872 -12.52 2.64 -1.63
N LEU A 873 -11.26 2.97 -1.97
CA LEU A 873 -10.70 4.31 -1.80
C LEU A 873 -11.34 5.31 -2.77
N LEU A 874 -11.52 4.98 -4.04
CA LEU A 874 -12.22 5.81 -5.03
C LEU A 874 -13.67 6.04 -4.64
N GLY A 875 -14.36 5.01 -4.15
CA GLY A 875 -15.71 5.10 -3.62
C GLY A 875 -15.81 6.04 -2.43
N GLU A 876 -14.87 5.95 -1.49
CA GLU A 876 -14.83 6.82 -0.31
C GLU A 876 -14.44 8.27 -0.66
N ILE A 877 -13.56 8.48 -1.65
CA ILE A 877 -13.23 9.83 -2.15
C ILE A 877 -14.43 10.47 -2.86
N ARG A 878 -15.15 9.74 -3.74
CA ARG A 878 -16.38 10.24 -4.39
C ARG A 878 -17.50 10.53 -3.39
N ARG A 879 -17.64 9.69 -2.36
CA ARG A 879 -18.60 9.90 -1.28
C ARG A 879 -18.28 11.16 -0.48
N ARG A 880 -17.00 11.38 -0.14
CA ARG A 880 -16.56 12.55 0.62
C ARG A 880 -16.54 13.85 -0.19
N SER A 881 -16.29 13.79 -1.50
CA SER A 881 -16.37 14.97 -2.38
C SER A 881 -17.83 15.44 -2.56
N ALA A 882 -18.80 14.51 -2.52
CA ALA A 882 -20.23 14.82 -2.59
C ALA A 882 -20.83 15.42 -1.29
N GLU A 883 -20.13 15.39 -0.15
CA GLU A 883 -20.59 15.95 1.12
C GLU A 883 -20.49 17.49 1.14
N GLN A 884 -21.61 18.18 0.95
CA GLN A 884 -21.66 19.65 0.90
C GLN A 884 -21.32 20.36 2.23
N SER A 885 -21.31 19.64 3.35
CA SER A 885 -20.99 20.17 4.68
C SER A 885 -19.48 20.29 4.96
N ARG A 886 -18.62 19.76 4.08
CA ARG A 886 -17.16 19.83 4.24
C ARG A 886 -16.56 21.18 3.84
N PRO A 887 -15.43 21.59 4.45
CA PRO A 887 -14.71 22.79 4.04
C PRO A 887 -14.32 22.75 2.55
N GLN A 888 -14.44 23.88 1.85
CA GLN A 888 -14.15 23.97 0.41
C GLN A 888 -12.74 23.50 0.04
N VAL A 889 -11.73 23.84 0.85
CA VAL A 889 -10.33 23.45 0.62
C VAL A 889 -10.13 21.93 0.62
N GLU A 890 -10.91 21.20 1.42
CA GLU A 890 -10.85 19.74 1.49
C GLU A 890 -11.52 19.10 0.27
N ARG A 891 -12.64 19.66 -0.20
CA ARG A 891 -13.30 19.19 -1.42
C ARG A 891 -12.45 19.42 -2.67
N ASP A 892 -11.83 20.60 -2.79
CA ASP A 892 -10.91 20.91 -3.89
C ASP A 892 -9.64 20.03 -3.88
N TYR A 893 -9.28 19.48 -2.70
CA TYR A 893 -8.21 18.50 -2.58
C TYR A 893 -8.68 17.10 -3.02
N LEU A 894 -9.88 16.69 -2.61
CA LEU A 894 -10.48 15.41 -3.02
C LEU A 894 -10.79 15.36 -4.52
N ASP A 895 -11.27 16.46 -5.11
CA ASP A 895 -11.51 16.56 -6.56
C ASP A 895 -10.20 16.48 -7.36
N ARG A 896 -9.12 17.13 -6.88
CA ARG A 896 -7.78 16.97 -7.48
C ARG A 896 -7.17 15.60 -7.28
N LEU A 897 -7.65 14.83 -6.30
CA LEU A 897 -7.28 13.44 -6.11
C LEU A 897 -8.05 12.56 -7.11
N LEU A 898 -9.35 12.84 -7.31
CA LEU A 898 -10.18 12.17 -8.32
C LEU A 898 -9.73 12.42 -9.76
N ASP A 899 -9.12 13.57 -10.04
CA ASP A 899 -8.55 13.87 -11.37
C ASP A 899 -7.22 13.12 -11.62
N ARG A 900 -6.64 12.50 -10.59
CA ARG A 900 -5.29 11.91 -10.62
C ARG A 900 -5.28 10.39 -10.41
N PHE A 901 -6.39 9.86 -9.90
CA PHE A 901 -6.77 8.44 -9.99
C PHE A 901 -7.53 8.23 -11.29
#